data_AF-A0AAW1QA00-F1
#
_entry.id   AF-A0AAW1QA00-F1
#
_cell.length_a   1.000
_cell.length_b   1.000
_cell.length_c   1.000
_cell.angle_alpha   90.00
_cell.angle_beta   90.00
_cell.angle_gamma   90.00
#
_symmetry.space_group_name_H-M   'P 1'
#
loop_
_entity.id
_entity.type
_entity.pdbx_description
1 polymer ?
#
loop_
_entity_poly.entity_id
_entity_poly.type
_entity_poly.pdbx_seq_one_letter_code
_entity_poly.pdbx_strand_id
1 'polypeptide(L)'
;MRNRCIEIPLAPRYWLLNASVPASLAPDFSGKALEVDLDAVQRVDIEVNQGRIQSIQPAEGPASSRKGGVPAVNLRGSMVFPTFVDLHTHIDKGHTGERSRNPNGSLSGADRSTARDAAFWDKDDVYRRMDFSIKCAYAHGTSALRTHLINMTPKQLELTWPVFSALRKKWAGKVELQGVSLVALSFFRNEANAKALADTVAEHGGVLGAAVCCAENGGDLSDDWTTCPRDRSQLLDRMFVLAKERNLDVDFHVDENGNERAKGLLYVAEKTIQHSYQGRVVCGHCCSLAAQPPKQLQKILATVQRAGITVVSLPLVNEWTQDRAHAGGRTPRWRGITLLHELKAAGIPVALASDNTRDQFYAYGDLDMLEVFTQSCRIGHLDRPYGDWPTAVCSAPADAMKLLDHGRLQVEGPANLIIFRGRRYSEVLARPQYDRVVVRDGVAIQAEPPDYQELDYVPRELRLLNSQREEGFKTDPHEGADGRLGAQQRFASFAEPGFVQARSSLVSWSLAPDVQLALLALIMAGIGCQPKADLEIDSVVAKELNENGFRSTRRTKIICTIGPTSCSSAMLQTLADNGMNVARLNMCHGTREWHTEVIKRIRQLNAEKGYSVAIMLDTEGSEVHLNEIPEPIKAEVGEEYVFTIRDPSVLEGNAIGVSYDAFIDDVQVGDLVVVDGGMVSLEVISKAGPDVVTKVEDPGIILSRANVTLRRHGEIVRARNAMLPVLSSKDWLDVDFAISQKVDFIAVSFVKTADVINNLKSYVVSRSGKPIEVIAKVESYDSVPNIQEIIEASDAVMVARGDLGAQIPLEDVPSVQKEVVMRCRQMGKPVIVASHLLQSMIEYPTPTRAEVADIADVVRQRADALMLSGESAVGAYPDKAVQVLRQVATRIEEWCRQEKHGQIVLPQLTNLPDGRVSEELCASAAMMATNLNARAIFVYTRRGYMANFLARCRPDCPIFAFTDNQEVRQRMNLRWGVMPFRLDFSNDPEFNVDRTFKLLKARELVNVNDLVVVVSDIRPEGDKSVVRSVQIRRVP
;
A
#
# COMPACT_ATOMS: atom_id res chain seq x y z
N MET A 1 -38.27 11.84 -15.72
CA MET A 1 -37.59 11.20 -16.88
C MET A 1 -37.90 9.70 -16.95
N ARG A 2 -39.18 9.27 -17.12
CA ARG A 2 -39.55 7.83 -17.00
C ARG A 2 -39.65 7.05 -18.33
N ASN A 3 -39.54 7.69 -19.49
CA ASN A 3 -39.91 7.08 -20.80
C ASN A 3 -38.78 6.29 -21.51
N ARG A 4 -37.99 5.48 -20.79
CA ARG A 4 -36.99 4.56 -21.39
C ARG A 4 -36.83 3.22 -20.64
N CYS A 5 -37.90 2.72 -20.03
CA CYS A 5 -37.89 1.33 -19.55
C CYS A 5 -38.14 0.37 -20.72
N ILE A 6 -37.56 -0.83 -20.68
CA ILE A 6 -37.88 -1.93 -21.59
C ILE A 6 -38.98 -2.73 -20.90
N GLU A 7 -40.23 -2.58 -21.34
CA GLU A 7 -41.38 -3.27 -20.75
C GLU A 7 -41.64 -4.57 -21.50
N ILE A 8 -41.56 -5.70 -20.80
CA ILE A 8 -41.87 -7.01 -21.37
C ILE A 8 -43.40 -7.20 -21.37
N PRO A 9 -44.02 -7.65 -22.48
CA PRO A 9 -45.48 -7.77 -22.53
C PRO A 9 -45.98 -8.85 -21.56
N LEU A 10 -47.06 -8.58 -20.83
CA LEU A 10 -47.76 -9.56 -19.98
C LEU A 10 -48.56 -10.61 -20.78
N ALA A 11 -48.29 -10.74 -22.08
CA ALA A 11 -48.95 -11.70 -22.96
C ALA A 11 -48.20 -13.04 -22.93
N PRO A 12 -48.89 -14.19 -23.01
CA PRO A 12 -48.23 -15.50 -23.01
C PRO A 12 -47.36 -15.72 -24.26
N ARG A 13 -47.60 -14.98 -25.34
CA ARG A 13 -46.79 -15.00 -26.57
C ARG A 13 -46.40 -13.59 -26.96
N TYR A 14 -45.12 -13.34 -27.18
CA TYR A 14 -44.60 -12.04 -27.60
C TYR A 14 -43.26 -12.15 -28.34
N TRP A 15 -42.86 -11.08 -29.01
CA TRP A 15 -41.57 -10.95 -29.70
C TRP A 15 -40.64 -9.92 -29.04
N LEU A 16 -39.37 -10.28 -28.87
CA LEU A 16 -38.26 -9.36 -28.62
C LEU A 16 -37.53 -9.15 -29.94
N LEU A 17 -37.82 -8.03 -30.62
CA LEU A 17 -37.24 -7.73 -31.93
C LEU A 17 -35.89 -7.04 -31.77
N ASN A 18 -34.97 -7.29 -32.70
CA ASN A 18 -33.76 -6.49 -32.89
C ASN A 18 -32.83 -6.49 -31.64
N ALA A 19 -32.61 -7.69 -31.09
CA ALA A 19 -31.69 -7.99 -29.98
C ALA A 19 -30.23 -8.15 -30.47
N SER A 20 -29.25 -7.78 -29.64
CA SER A 20 -27.83 -8.18 -29.81
C SER A 20 -27.59 -9.42 -28.95
N VAL A 21 -27.13 -10.52 -29.53
CA VAL A 21 -26.88 -11.77 -28.80
C VAL A 21 -25.45 -12.24 -29.08
N PRO A 22 -24.63 -12.61 -28.08
CA PRO A 22 -23.38 -13.31 -28.31
C PRO A 22 -23.63 -14.65 -29.00
N ALA A 23 -23.01 -14.89 -30.16
CA ALA A 23 -23.28 -16.10 -30.95
C ALA A 23 -22.98 -17.40 -30.18
N SER A 24 -21.98 -17.36 -29.30
CA SER A 24 -21.56 -18.50 -28.47
C SER A 24 -22.59 -18.94 -27.42
N LEU A 25 -23.48 -18.06 -26.98
CA LEU A 25 -24.56 -18.39 -26.03
C LEU A 25 -25.81 -18.93 -26.71
N ALA A 26 -25.76 -19.02 -28.05
CA ALA A 26 -26.91 -19.03 -28.92
C ALA A 26 -26.60 -19.80 -30.25
N PRO A 27 -26.06 -21.04 -30.19
CA PRO A 27 -25.34 -21.63 -31.33
C PRO A 27 -26.21 -22.24 -32.43
N ASP A 28 -27.48 -22.57 -32.17
CA ASP A 28 -28.31 -23.39 -33.08
C ASP A 28 -29.55 -22.65 -33.62
N PHE A 29 -29.34 -21.71 -34.56
CA PHE A 29 -30.43 -20.98 -35.20
C PHE A 29 -30.65 -21.38 -36.66
N SER A 30 -31.64 -22.26 -36.86
CA SER A 30 -32.25 -22.60 -38.16
C SER A 30 -31.36 -23.29 -39.21
N GLY A 31 -30.13 -23.69 -38.87
CA GLY A 31 -29.21 -24.34 -39.80
C GLY A 31 -28.66 -23.41 -40.90
N LYS A 32 -28.74 -22.09 -40.70
CA LYS A 32 -28.14 -21.07 -41.57
C LYS A 32 -27.17 -20.22 -40.77
N ALA A 33 -25.97 -19.99 -41.32
CA ALA A 33 -25.00 -19.10 -40.70
C ALA A 33 -25.56 -17.67 -40.62
N LEU A 34 -25.61 -17.12 -39.41
CA LEU A 34 -25.93 -15.72 -39.16
C LEU A 34 -24.67 -14.87 -39.31
N GLU A 35 -24.84 -13.64 -39.81
CA GLU A 35 -23.74 -12.68 -39.85
C GLU A 35 -23.42 -12.20 -38.44
N VAL A 36 -22.19 -12.44 -38.00
CA VAL A 36 -21.62 -11.98 -36.73
C VAL A 36 -20.68 -10.82 -36.98
N ASP A 37 -20.65 -9.86 -36.05
CA ASP A 37 -19.65 -8.79 -36.09
C ASP A 37 -18.30 -9.21 -35.48
N LEU A 38 -17.34 -8.27 -35.45
CA LEU A 38 -15.98 -8.49 -34.95
C LEU A 38 -15.91 -8.95 -33.48
N ASP A 39 -16.96 -8.69 -32.70
CA ASP A 39 -17.06 -9.11 -31.29
C ASP A 39 -17.83 -10.44 -31.13
N ALA A 40 -18.13 -11.15 -32.24
CA ALA A 40 -18.98 -12.34 -32.32
C ALA A 40 -20.42 -12.11 -31.82
N VAL A 41 -20.98 -10.91 -32.04
CA VAL A 41 -22.38 -10.58 -31.73
C VAL A 41 -23.24 -10.68 -32.99
N GLN A 42 -24.40 -11.33 -32.87
CA GLN A 42 -25.41 -11.46 -33.93
C GLN A 42 -26.69 -10.69 -33.61
N ARG A 43 -27.45 -10.33 -34.66
CA ARG A 43 -28.69 -9.55 -34.56
C ARG A 43 -29.90 -10.44 -34.81
N VAL A 44 -30.73 -10.64 -33.79
CA VAL A 44 -31.84 -11.61 -33.83
C VAL A 44 -33.16 -11.02 -33.33
N ASP A 45 -34.26 -11.62 -33.78
CA ASP A 45 -35.57 -11.52 -33.15
C ASP A 45 -35.83 -12.82 -32.38
N ILE A 46 -36.30 -12.72 -31.13
CA ILE A 46 -36.61 -13.86 -30.25
C ILE A 46 -38.13 -13.89 -30.03
N GLU A 47 -38.77 -15.02 -30.32
CA GLU A 47 -40.16 -15.27 -29.95
C GLU A 47 -40.22 -16.02 -28.63
N VAL A 48 -41.04 -15.53 -27.71
CA VAL A 48 -41.37 -16.21 -26.46
C VAL A 48 -42.83 -16.65 -26.53
N ASN A 49 -43.10 -17.89 -26.14
CA ASN A 49 -44.44 -18.49 -26.07
C ASN A 49 -44.53 -19.39 -24.83
N GLN A 50 -45.51 -19.13 -23.96
CA GLN A 50 -45.76 -19.86 -22.70
C GLN A 50 -44.49 -20.04 -21.84
N GLY A 51 -43.66 -18.98 -21.78
CA GLY A 51 -42.42 -18.96 -21.02
C GLY A 51 -41.24 -19.72 -21.64
N ARG A 52 -41.38 -20.23 -22.87
CA ARG A 52 -40.31 -20.88 -23.64
C ARG A 52 -39.93 -20.05 -24.86
N ILE A 53 -38.71 -20.23 -25.35
CA ILE A 53 -38.22 -19.63 -26.59
C ILE A 53 -38.79 -20.43 -27.77
N GLN A 54 -39.77 -19.87 -28.47
CA GLN A 54 -40.46 -20.57 -29.56
C GLN A 54 -39.68 -20.54 -30.87
N SER A 55 -38.96 -19.45 -31.12
CA SER A 55 -38.12 -19.28 -32.30
C SER A 55 -37.07 -18.19 -32.06
N ILE A 56 -35.91 -18.33 -32.69
CA ILE A 56 -34.93 -17.26 -32.82
C ILE A 56 -34.51 -17.21 -34.28
N GLN A 57 -34.60 -16.02 -34.87
CA GLN A 57 -34.38 -15.79 -36.29
C GLN A 57 -33.55 -14.51 -36.52
N PRO A 58 -32.88 -14.35 -37.68
CA PRO A 58 -32.23 -13.09 -38.02
C PRO A 58 -33.20 -11.90 -37.93
N ALA A 59 -32.72 -10.77 -37.41
CA ALA A 59 -33.53 -9.57 -37.23
C ALA A 59 -33.91 -8.92 -38.57
N GLU A 60 -35.21 -8.72 -38.80
CA GLU A 60 -35.76 -8.16 -40.06
C GLU A 60 -35.67 -6.62 -40.12
N GLY A 61 -34.50 -6.07 -39.80
CA GLY A 61 -34.22 -4.63 -39.82
C GLY A 61 -35.05 -3.79 -38.83
N PRO A 62 -34.96 -2.45 -38.90
CA PRO A 62 -35.61 -1.56 -37.92
C PRO A 62 -37.13 -1.37 -38.12
N ALA A 63 -37.74 -1.93 -39.17
CA ALA A 63 -39.10 -1.56 -39.62
C ALA A 63 -40.20 -2.62 -39.35
N SER A 64 -39.86 -3.87 -39.00
CA SER A 64 -40.78 -5.01 -38.90
C SER A 64 -41.66 -5.03 -37.62
N SER A 65 -42.32 -3.91 -37.32
CA SER A 65 -43.14 -3.72 -36.11
C SER A 65 -44.44 -4.57 -36.01
N ARG A 66 -44.68 -5.52 -36.94
CA ARG A 66 -45.90 -6.35 -36.98
C ARG A 66 -45.63 -7.79 -37.42
N LYS A 67 -45.21 -8.66 -36.49
CA LYS A 67 -45.26 -10.11 -36.67
C LYS A 67 -46.66 -10.65 -36.36
N GLY A 68 -47.56 -10.59 -37.35
CA GLY A 68 -48.83 -11.31 -37.35
C GLY A 68 -49.85 -10.97 -36.25
N GLY A 69 -49.74 -9.80 -35.61
CA GLY A 69 -50.64 -9.39 -34.51
C GLY A 69 -50.21 -9.87 -33.11
N VAL A 70 -49.07 -10.58 -33.01
CA VAL A 70 -48.44 -10.90 -31.72
C VAL A 70 -47.79 -9.64 -31.12
N PRO A 71 -47.94 -9.34 -29.82
CA PRO A 71 -47.25 -8.24 -29.16
C PRO A 71 -45.73 -8.29 -29.36
N ALA A 72 -45.11 -7.14 -29.66
CA ALA A 72 -43.69 -7.08 -29.98
C ALA A 72 -43.02 -5.85 -29.35
N VAL A 73 -41.80 -6.05 -28.83
CA VAL A 73 -40.95 -5.02 -28.23
C VAL A 73 -39.67 -4.92 -29.01
N ASN A 74 -39.39 -3.76 -29.61
CA ASN A 74 -38.12 -3.54 -30.31
C ASN A 74 -37.05 -3.14 -29.28
N LEU A 75 -36.04 -4.00 -29.13
CA LEU A 75 -34.90 -3.83 -28.22
C LEU A 75 -33.85 -2.84 -28.75
N ARG A 76 -33.97 -2.34 -29.98
CA ARG A 76 -33.19 -1.21 -30.56
C ARG A 76 -31.67 -1.37 -30.54
N GLY A 77 -31.14 -2.58 -30.35
CA GLY A 77 -29.71 -2.76 -30.09
C GLY A 77 -29.40 -3.55 -28.83
N SER A 78 -30.27 -3.49 -27.82
CA SER A 78 -30.01 -4.04 -26.48
C SER A 78 -29.47 -5.46 -26.50
N MET A 79 -28.42 -5.66 -25.70
CA MET A 79 -27.73 -6.94 -25.57
C MET A 79 -28.54 -7.87 -24.67
N VAL A 80 -28.75 -9.11 -25.13
CA VAL A 80 -29.52 -10.14 -24.46
C VAL A 80 -28.62 -11.34 -24.19
N PHE A 81 -28.53 -11.70 -22.92
CA PHE A 81 -27.87 -12.90 -22.44
C PHE A 81 -28.94 -13.88 -21.93
N PRO A 82 -28.66 -15.20 -21.86
CA PRO A 82 -29.36 -16.08 -20.94
C PRO A 82 -29.09 -15.67 -19.48
N THR A 83 -29.83 -16.23 -18.53
CA THR A 83 -29.50 -16.09 -17.11
C THR A 83 -28.13 -16.69 -16.79
N PHE A 84 -27.37 -16.02 -15.91
CA PHE A 84 -26.02 -16.44 -15.54
C PHE A 84 -26.01 -17.76 -14.76
N VAL A 85 -24.84 -18.41 -14.70
CA VAL A 85 -24.57 -19.55 -13.81
C VAL A 85 -23.24 -19.31 -13.10
N ASP A 86 -23.27 -19.40 -11.76
CA ASP A 86 -22.08 -19.23 -10.91
C ASP A 86 -21.59 -20.59 -10.41
N LEU A 87 -20.39 -21.00 -10.83
CA LEU A 87 -19.87 -22.35 -10.55
C LEU A 87 -19.16 -22.46 -9.21
N HIS A 88 -18.86 -21.35 -8.52
CA HIS A 88 -18.01 -21.41 -7.33
C HIS A 88 -18.25 -20.21 -6.43
N THR A 89 -18.86 -20.43 -5.26
CA THR A 89 -19.07 -19.37 -4.27
C THR A 89 -19.17 -19.90 -2.83
N HIS A 90 -19.06 -19.06 -1.80
CA HIS A 90 -19.12 -19.48 -0.37
C HIS A 90 -20.20 -18.73 0.40
N ILE A 91 -21.47 -19.05 0.13
CA ILE A 91 -22.62 -18.38 0.76
C ILE A 91 -22.81 -18.76 2.25
N ASP A 92 -22.11 -19.80 2.72
CA ASP A 92 -22.11 -20.22 4.13
C ASP A 92 -21.26 -19.32 5.04
N LYS A 93 -20.19 -18.71 4.51
CA LYS A 93 -19.36 -17.68 5.18
C LYS A 93 -19.52 -16.27 4.62
N GLY A 94 -20.25 -16.10 3.52
CA GLY A 94 -20.55 -14.80 2.91
C GLY A 94 -21.11 -13.79 3.92
N HIS A 95 -20.79 -12.52 3.69
CA HIS A 95 -21.20 -11.36 4.48
C HIS A 95 -20.72 -11.30 5.95
N THR A 96 -19.65 -12.02 6.30
CA THR A 96 -19.08 -12.05 7.65
C THR A 96 -17.87 -11.13 7.85
N GLY A 97 -17.43 -10.42 6.80
CA GLY A 97 -16.18 -9.64 6.79
C GLY A 97 -16.14 -8.55 7.86
N GLU A 98 -17.28 -7.94 8.18
CA GLU A 98 -17.38 -6.93 9.26
C GLU A 98 -17.34 -7.53 10.67
N ARG A 99 -17.82 -8.77 10.84
CA ARG A 99 -17.85 -9.49 12.12
C ARG A 99 -16.48 -10.04 12.51
N SER A 100 -15.73 -10.53 11.53
CA SER A 100 -14.36 -11.03 11.71
C SER A 100 -13.48 -10.56 10.55
N ARG A 101 -12.84 -9.40 10.71
CA ARG A 101 -12.05 -8.75 9.65
C ARG A 101 -10.69 -9.43 9.39
N ASN A 102 -10.31 -9.48 8.11
CA ASN A 102 -8.96 -9.84 7.65
C ASN A 102 -8.08 -8.56 7.53
N PRO A 103 -7.22 -8.23 8.52
CA PRO A 103 -6.59 -6.90 8.60
C PRO A 103 -5.42 -6.69 7.63
N ASN A 104 -4.73 -7.76 7.19
CA ASN A 104 -3.65 -7.69 6.21
C ASN A 104 -4.15 -7.97 4.77
N GLY A 105 -5.40 -8.45 4.62
CA GLY A 105 -6.00 -8.84 3.35
C GLY A 105 -5.38 -10.10 2.72
N SER A 106 -4.50 -10.81 3.41
CA SER A 106 -3.80 -11.97 2.86
C SER A 106 -4.67 -13.23 2.92
N LEU A 107 -4.35 -14.23 2.10
CA LEU A 107 -5.11 -15.48 2.02
C LEU A 107 -5.16 -16.23 3.38
N SER A 108 -4.02 -16.43 4.04
CA SER A 108 -3.97 -17.07 5.36
C SER A 108 -4.52 -16.17 6.47
N GLY A 109 -4.51 -14.84 6.25
CA GLY A 109 -5.26 -13.88 7.06
C GLY A 109 -6.76 -14.14 6.97
N ALA A 110 -7.24 -14.48 5.77
CA ALA A 110 -8.63 -14.81 5.51
C ALA A 110 -9.02 -16.16 6.14
N ASP A 111 -8.21 -17.21 5.96
CA ASP A 111 -8.39 -18.52 6.60
C ASP A 111 -8.54 -18.38 8.13
N ARG A 112 -7.56 -17.76 8.78
CA ARG A 112 -7.55 -17.55 10.24
C ARG A 112 -8.74 -16.70 10.69
N SER A 113 -9.20 -15.76 9.87
CA SER A 113 -10.31 -14.88 10.22
C SER A 113 -11.67 -15.55 10.07
N THR A 114 -11.80 -16.42 9.06
CA THR A 114 -12.98 -17.27 8.84
C THR A 114 -13.10 -18.33 9.93
N ALA A 115 -12.00 -18.96 10.31
CA ALA A 115 -11.96 -19.93 11.41
C ALA A 115 -12.38 -19.31 12.77
N ARG A 116 -12.08 -18.02 13.01
CA ARG A 116 -12.62 -17.28 14.15
C ARG A 116 -14.11 -16.99 14.01
N ASP A 117 -14.57 -16.62 12.81
CA ASP A 117 -15.99 -16.30 12.58
C ASP A 117 -16.92 -17.49 12.80
N ALA A 118 -16.45 -18.71 12.50
CA ALA A 118 -17.18 -19.95 12.72
C ALA A 118 -17.66 -20.17 14.18
N ALA A 119 -17.09 -19.44 15.16
CA ALA A 119 -17.57 -19.42 16.54
C ALA A 119 -18.98 -18.80 16.68
N PHE A 120 -19.36 -17.87 15.78
CA PHE A 120 -20.67 -17.20 15.77
C PHE A 120 -21.73 -17.96 14.96
N TRP A 121 -21.38 -19.06 14.30
CA TRP A 121 -22.29 -19.76 13.39
C TRP A 121 -23.31 -20.60 14.18
N ASP A 122 -24.57 -20.25 13.99
CA ASP A 122 -25.73 -21.06 14.33
C ASP A 122 -26.64 -21.22 13.09
N LYS A 123 -27.71 -22.01 13.25
CA LYS A 123 -28.62 -22.35 12.14
C LYS A 123 -29.25 -21.12 11.52
N ASP A 124 -29.60 -20.12 12.32
CA ASP A 124 -30.31 -18.92 11.87
C ASP A 124 -29.32 -17.96 11.19
N ASP A 125 -28.12 -17.80 11.74
CA ASP A 125 -27.07 -16.96 11.13
C ASP A 125 -26.66 -17.48 9.74
N VAL A 126 -26.38 -18.78 9.62
CA VAL A 126 -25.99 -19.40 8.35
C VAL A 126 -27.15 -19.35 7.37
N TYR A 127 -28.38 -19.71 7.78
CA TYR A 127 -29.55 -19.68 6.90
C TYR A 127 -29.82 -18.27 6.34
N ARG A 128 -29.78 -17.26 7.20
CA ARG A 128 -30.05 -15.87 6.84
C ARG A 128 -29.02 -15.29 5.89
N ARG A 129 -27.72 -15.54 6.12
CA ARG A 129 -26.65 -15.09 5.23
C ARG A 129 -26.70 -15.80 3.87
N MET A 130 -26.89 -17.13 3.86
CA MET A 130 -27.08 -17.88 2.62
C MET A 130 -28.31 -17.38 1.83
N ASP A 131 -29.46 -17.19 2.49
CA ASP A 131 -30.68 -16.71 1.84
C ASP A 131 -30.50 -15.30 1.25
N PHE A 132 -29.81 -14.42 1.98
CA PHE A 132 -29.45 -13.09 1.49
C PHE A 132 -28.62 -13.17 0.21
N SER A 133 -27.56 -13.97 0.18
CA SER A 133 -26.73 -14.15 -1.01
C SER A 133 -27.55 -14.67 -2.20
N ILE A 134 -28.42 -15.68 -1.99
CA ILE A 134 -29.25 -16.23 -3.07
C ILE A 134 -30.25 -15.19 -3.61
N LYS A 135 -30.81 -14.32 -2.75
CA LYS A 135 -31.65 -13.19 -3.20
C LYS A 135 -30.88 -12.24 -4.12
N CYS A 136 -29.65 -11.86 -3.76
CA CYS A 136 -28.81 -10.99 -4.60
C CYS A 136 -28.54 -11.63 -5.97
N ALA A 137 -28.11 -12.90 -5.98
CA ALA A 137 -27.84 -13.64 -7.21
C ALA A 137 -29.10 -13.75 -8.10
N TYR A 138 -30.27 -14.02 -7.51
CA TYR A 138 -31.54 -14.07 -8.23
C TYR A 138 -31.92 -12.73 -8.87
N ALA A 139 -31.74 -11.62 -8.15
CA ALA A 139 -32.00 -10.25 -8.61
C ALA A 139 -31.06 -9.84 -9.76
N HIS A 140 -29.79 -10.23 -9.71
CA HIS A 140 -28.80 -9.95 -10.78
C HIS A 140 -28.98 -10.82 -12.03
N GLY A 141 -29.77 -11.89 -11.95
CA GLY A 141 -30.13 -12.76 -13.07
C GLY A 141 -29.44 -14.12 -13.07
N THR A 142 -28.85 -14.57 -11.97
CA THR A 142 -28.24 -15.91 -11.84
C THR A 142 -29.31 -16.98 -11.68
N SER A 143 -29.23 -18.05 -12.49
CA SER A 143 -30.18 -19.17 -12.53
C SER A 143 -29.72 -20.44 -11.84
N ALA A 144 -28.41 -20.61 -11.67
CA ALA A 144 -27.85 -21.71 -10.91
C ALA A 144 -26.57 -21.27 -10.21
N LEU A 145 -26.31 -21.85 -9.04
CA LEU A 145 -25.23 -21.47 -8.16
C LEU A 145 -24.67 -22.72 -7.47
N ARG A 146 -23.37 -23.01 -7.67
CA ARG A 146 -22.63 -24.02 -6.91
C ARG A 146 -21.88 -23.34 -5.77
N THR A 147 -22.07 -23.82 -4.54
CA THR A 147 -21.41 -23.28 -3.35
C THR A 147 -20.60 -24.31 -2.58
N HIS A 148 -19.44 -23.88 -2.10
CA HIS A 148 -18.47 -24.66 -1.34
C HIS A 148 -18.68 -24.42 0.16
N LEU A 149 -19.24 -25.43 0.84
CA LEU A 149 -19.63 -25.37 2.24
C LEU A 149 -18.45 -25.76 3.14
N ILE A 150 -18.04 -24.88 4.06
CA ILE A 150 -16.94 -25.13 4.97
C ILE A 150 -17.31 -26.26 5.92
N ASN A 151 -16.56 -27.36 5.86
CA ASN A 151 -16.80 -28.58 6.63
C ASN A 151 -15.55 -29.04 7.42
N MET A 152 -14.66 -28.11 7.75
CA MET A 152 -13.38 -28.37 8.45
C MET A 152 -13.54 -29.07 9.81
N THR A 153 -14.74 -29.04 10.41
CA THR A 153 -15.08 -29.73 11.66
C THR A 153 -16.43 -30.46 11.54
N PRO A 154 -16.66 -31.55 12.30
CA PRO A 154 -17.94 -32.26 12.33
C PRO A 154 -19.13 -31.35 12.68
N LYS A 155 -18.95 -30.39 13.61
CA LYS A 155 -19.98 -29.40 13.96
C LYS A 155 -20.40 -28.54 12.75
N GLN A 156 -19.47 -28.16 11.88
CA GLN A 156 -19.79 -27.40 10.68
C GLN A 156 -20.51 -28.28 9.64
N LEU A 157 -20.09 -29.53 9.49
CA LEU A 157 -20.74 -30.52 8.62
C LEU A 157 -22.22 -30.72 9.00
N GLU A 158 -22.49 -30.96 10.28
CA GLU A 158 -23.84 -31.10 10.84
C GLU A 158 -24.69 -29.81 10.73
N LEU A 159 -24.05 -28.63 10.62
CA LEU A 159 -24.72 -27.34 10.58
C LEU A 159 -25.08 -26.89 9.16
N THR A 160 -24.12 -26.90 8.23
CA THR A 160 -24.28 -26.21 6.93
C THR A 160 -25.13 -27.01 5.95
N TRP A 161 -25.03 -28.34 5.90
CA TRP A 161 -25.74 -29.17 4.94
C TRP A 161 -27.27 -29.22 5.12
N PRO A 162 -27.82 -29.31 6.35
CA PRO A 162 -29.26 -29.19 6.56
C PRO A 162 -29.81 -27.81 6.20
N VAL A 163 -29.05 -26.74 6.48
CA VAL A 163 -29.40 -25.36 6.12
C VAL A 163 -29.41 -25.18 4.60
N PHE A 164 -28.33 -25.60 3.93
CA PHE A 164 -28.22 -25.61 2.47
C PHE A 164 -29.38 -26.38 1.82
N SER A 165 -29.73 -27.56 2.34
CA SER A 165 -30.81 -28.38 1.79
C SER A 165 -32.19 -27.74 1.96
N ALA A 166 -32.44 -27.05 3.06
CA ALA A 166 -33.66 -26.28 3.27
C ALA A 166 -33.76 -25.12 2.26
N LEU A 167 -32.65 -24.43 2.00
CA LEU A 167 -32.60 -23.33 1.02
C LEU A 167 -32.71 -23.84 -0.42
N ARG A 168 -32.05 -24.94 -0.78
CA ARG A 168 -32.24 -25.60 -2.10
C ARG A 168 -33.71 -25.94 -2.35
N LYS A 169 -34.42 -26.45 -1.35
CA LYS A 169 -35.87 -26.69 -1.46
C LYS A 169 -36.69 -25.41 -1.57
N LYS A 170 -36.29 -24.32 -0.91
CA LYS A 170 -36.96 -23.00 -0.98
C LYS A 170 -36.77 -22.31 -2.34
N TRP A 171 -35.61 -22.49 -2.96
CA TRP A 171 -35.18 -21.77 -4.17
C TRP A 171 -35.26 -22.59 -5.47
N ALA A 172 -35.60 -23.88 -5.40
CA ALA A 172 -35.89 -24.73 -6.55
C ALA A 172 -36.85 -24.05 -7.54
N GLY A 173 -36.53 -24.11 -8.84
CA GLY A 173 -37.25 -23.40 -9.90
C GLY A 173 -37.01 -21.90 -9.98
N LYS A 174 -36.09 -21.34 -9.17
CA LYS A 174 -35.65 -19.93 -9.24
C LYS A 174 -34.14 -19.80 -9.37
N VAL A 175 -33.42 -20.49 -8.48
CA VAL A 175 -31.96 -20.65 -8.49
C VAL A 175 -31.64 -22.09 -8.11
N GLU A 176 -31.12 -22.87 -9.04
CA GLU A 176 -30.71 -24.25 -8.76
C GLU A 176 -29.41 -24.27 -7.97
N LEU A 177 -29.42 -24.91 -6.80
CA LEU A 177 -28.30 -24.90 -5.85
C LEU A 177 -27.58 -26.25 -5.81
N GLN A 178 -26.25 -26.22 -6.00
CA GLN A 178 -25.37 -27.39 -5.85
C GLN A 178 -24.38 -27.16 -4.71
N GLY A 179 -24.31 -28.08 -3.75
CA GLY A 179 -23.39 -27.99 -2.62
C GLY A 179 -22.13 -28.80 -2.86
N VAL A 180 -20.97 -28.23 -2.59
CA VAL A 180 -19.65 -28.90 -2.56
C VAL A 180 -19.18 -28.92 -1.11
N SER A 181 -18.60 -30.02 -0.63
CA SER A 181 -17.89 -30.00 0.66
C SER A 181 -16.55 -29.29 0.54
N LEU A 182 -16.20 -28.38 1.45
CA LEU A 182 -14.86 -27.80 1.52
C LEU A 182 -14.14 -28.24 2.79
N VAL A 183 -13.13 -29.10 2.60
CA VAL A 183 -12.18 -29.53 3.64
C VAL A 183 -10.73 -29.42 3.15
N ALA A 184 -9.80 -29.33 4.08
CA ALA A 184 -8.38 -29.58 3.84
C ALA A 184 -8.16 -31.01 3.29
N LEU A 185 -7.24 -31.22 2.34
CA LEU A 185 -6.95 -32.57 1.83
C LEU A 185 -6.51 -33.54 2.95
N SER A 186 -5.81 -33.06 3.98
CA SER A 186 -5.41 -33.88 5.13
C SER A 186 -6.56 -34.37 6.00
N PHE A 187 -7.78 -33.80 5.87
CA PHE A 187 -8.99 -34.34 6.48
C PHE A 187 -9.23 -35.80 6.09
N PHE A 188 -8.85 -36.17 4.86
CA PHE A 188 -8.99 -37.54 4.35
C PHE A 188 -8.08 -38.55 5.04
N ARG A 189 -7.12 -38.15 5.89
CA ARG A 189 -6.27 -39.08 6.66
C ARG A 189 -7.07 -39.95 7.62
N ASN A 190 -8.08 -39.38 8.27
CA ASN A 190 -9.00 -40.11 9.13
C ASN A 190 -10.10 -40.73 8.26
N GLU A 191 -10.01 -42.05 8.04
CA GLU A 191 -10.94 -42.79 7.18
C GLU A 191 -12.40 -42.71 7.65
N ALA A 192 -12.65 -42.70 8.96
CA ALA A 192 -14.00 -42.60 9.50
C ALA A 192 -14.62 -41.22 9.22
N ASN A 193 -13.86 -40.14 9.44
CA ASN A 193 -14.31 -38.79 9.13
C ASN A 193 -14.49 -38.58 7.62
N ALA A 194 -13.56 -39.07 6.81
CA ALA A 194 -13.62 -39.00 5.35
C ALA A 194 -14.85 -39.73 4.80
N LYS A 195 -15.15 -40.91 5.35
CA LYS A 195 -16.34 -41.68 5.00
C LYS A 195 -17.62 -40.94 5.41
N ALA A 196 -17.69 -40.45 6.64
CA ALA A 196 -18.86 -39.71 7.14
C ALA A 196 -19.13 -38.43 6.34
N LEU A 197 -18.08 -37.71 5.94
CA LEU A 197 -18.17 -36.57 5.02
C LEU A 197 -18.78 -37.00 3.68
N ALA A 198 -18.25 -38.04 3.05
CA ALA A 198 -18.75 -38.52 1.76
C ALA A 198 -20.18 -39.07 1.84
N ASP A 199 -20.53 -39.78 2.93
CA ASP A 199 -21.90 -40.23 3.21
C ASP A 199 -22.86 -39.04 3.35
N THR A 200 -22.49 -37.99 4.09
CA THR A 200 -23.29 -36.76 4.25
C THR A 200 -23.48 -36.03 2.92
N VAL A 201 -22.41 -35.87 2.13
CA VAL A 201 -22.48 -35.24 0.79
C VAL A 201 -23.41 -36.03 -0.12
N ALA A 202 -23.41 -37.36 -0.05
CA ALA A 202 -24.31 -38.21 -0.83
C ALA A 202 -25.77 -38.13 -0.37
N GLU A 203 -26.04 -38.16 0.94
CA GLU A 203 -27.38 -37.98 1.50
C GLU A 203 -28.01 -36.65 1.07
N HIS A 204 -27.20 -35.58 1.07
CA HIS A 204 -27.64 -34.27 0.62
C HIS A 204 -27.53 -34.05 -0.91
N GLY A 205 -27.11 -35.03 -1.70
CA GLY A 205 -27.00 -34.91 -3.16
C GLY A 205 -26.07 -33.77 -3.60
N GLY A 206 -24.88 -33.72 -3.02
CA GLY A 206 -23.84 -32.73 -3.30
C GLY A 206 -22.68 -33.28 -4.14
N VAL A 207 -21.55 -32.58 -4.06
CA VAL A 207 -20.29 -32.82 -4.75
C VAL A 207 -19.18 -32.96 -3.70
N LEU A 208 -18.30 -33.95 -3.84
CA LEU A 208 -17.23 -34.17 -2.86
C LEU A 208 -16.03 -33.26 -3.19
N GLY A 209 -15.65 -32.37 -2.28
CA GLY A 209 -14.58 -31.42 -2.53
C GLY A 209 -13.52 -31.29 -1.43
N ALA A 210 -12.37 -30.72 -1.83
CA ALA A 210 -11.20 -30.53 -0.98
C ALA A 210 -10.27 -29.42 -1.49
N ALA A 211 -9.44 -28.85 -0.60
CA ALA A 211 -8.38 -27.90 -0.94
C ALA A 211 -7.01 -28.57 -1.08
N VAL A 212 -6.33 -28.30 -2.20
CA VAL A 212 -5.05 -28.91 -2.60
C VAL A 212 -4.02 -27.83 -2.91
N CYS A 213 -2.99 -27.75 -2.08
CA CYS A 213 -1.84 -26.85 -2.23
C CYS A 213 -2.18 -25.34 -2.25
N CYS A 214 -3.23 -24.92 -1.53
CA CYS A 214 -3.72 -23.53 -1.52
C CYS A 214 -3.00 -22.57 -0.53
N ALA A 215 -1.97 -23.01 0.21
CA ALA A 215 -1.20 -22.10 1.08
C ALA A 215 -0.54 -20.94 0.29
N GLU A 216 -0.42 -19.77 0.91
CA GLU A 216 0.24 -18.57 0.34
C GLU A 216 1.63 -18.83 -0.24
N ASN A 217 2.43 -19.65 0.45
CA ASN A 217 3.77 -20.05 0.03
C ASN A 217 3.79 -21.33 -0.82
N GLY A 218 2.64 -21.91 -1.17
CA GLY A 218 2.44 -22.95 -2.19
C GLY A 218 3.33 -24.21 -2.16
N GLY A 219 3.87 -24.56 -1.01
CA GLY A 219 4.83 -25.67 -0.91
C GLY A 219 5.75 -25.62 0.31
N ASP A 220 5.34 -24.97 1.40
CA ASP A 220 5.99 -25.17 2.69
C ASP A 220 5.74 -26.62 3.13
N LEU A 221 6.81 -27.40 3.29
CA LEU A 221 6.71 -28.82 3.67
C LEU A 221 6.14 -29.04 5.08
N SER A 222 5.95 -27.96 5.86
CA SER A 222 5.30 -27.96 7.17
C SER A 222 3.81 -27.61 7.15
N ASP A 223 3.24 -27.09 6.04
CA ASP A 223 1.79 -26.88 5.95
C ASP A 223 1.06 -28.20 5.61
N ASP A 224 0.81 -28.93 6.68
CA ASP A 224 0.12 -30.21 6.68
C ASP A 224 -1.41 -30.09 6.50
N TRP A 225 -1.95 -28.87 6.48
CA TRP A 225 -3.38 -28.63 6.21
C TRP A 225 -3.67 -28.62 4.71
N THR A 226 -2.94 -27.85 3.90
CA THR A 226 -3.28 -27.74 2.46
C THR A 226 -2.29 -28.44 1.53
N THR A 227 -1.00 -28.58 1.88
CA THR A 227 0.01 -29.02 0.91
C THR A 227 0.28 -30.54 0.89
N CYS A 228 0.04 -31.24 2.00
CA CYS A 228 0.12 -32.70 2.16
C CYS A 228 1.31 -33.38 1.43
N PRO A 229 2.56 -32.88 1.57
CA PRO A 229 3.63 -33.15 0.61
C PRO A 229 4.10 -34.61 0.57
N ARG A 230 3.83 -35.39 1.63
CA ARG A 230 4.26 -36.79 1.77
C ARG A 230 3.22 -37.80 1.26
N ASP A 231 1.94 -37.49 1.41
CA ASP A 231 0.83 -38.42 1.24
C ASP A 231 -0.31 -37.93 0.33
N ARG A 232 -0.23 -36.71 -0.24
CA ARG A 232 -1.20 -36.13 -1.21
C ARG A 232 -1.72 -37.14 -2.25
N SER A 233 -0.84 -37.97 -2.82
CA SER A 233 -1.22 -38.99 -3.80
C SER A 233 -2.22 -40.02 -3.23
N GLN A 234 -1.97 -40.50 -2.00
CA GLN A 234 -2.79 -41.49 -1.30
C GLN A 234 -4.11 -40.86 -0.79
N LEU A 235 -4.08 -39.60 -0.38
CA LEU A 235 -5.27 -38.87 0.05
C LEU A 235 -6.22 -38.58 -1.12
N LEU A 236 -5.67 -38.18 -2.27
CA LEU A 236 -6.43 -38.07 -3.52
C LEU A 236 -7.01 -39.43 -3.94
N ASP A 237 -6.23 -40.52 -3.89
CA ASP A 237 -6.73 -41.87 -4.17
C ASP A 237 -7.93 -42.23 -3.29
N ARG A 238 -7.84 -41.98 -1.98
CA ARG A 238 -8.94 -42.22 -1.03
C ARG A 238 -10.18 -41.39 -1.34
N MET A 239 -10.00 -40.11 -1.70
CA MET A 239 -11.11 -39.23 -2.08
C MET A 239 -11.80 -39.71 -3.36
N PHE A 240 -11.05 -40.08 -4.41
CA PHE A 240 -11.63 -40.63 -5.65
C PHE A 240 -12.35 -41.97 -5.42
N VAL A 241 -11.83 -42.84 -4.53
CA VAL A 241 -12.53 -44.08 -4.14
C VAL A 241 -13.86 -43.77 -3.44
N LEU A 242 -13.85 -42.91 -2.42
CA LEU A 242 -15.07 -42.53 -1.67
C LEU A 242 -16.13 -41.87 -2.57
N ALA A 243 -15.69 -41.02 -3.51
CA ALA A 243 -16.55 -40.40 -4.52
C ALA A 243 -17.16 -41.45 -5.46
N LYS A 244 -16.35 -42.38 -5.97
CA LYS A 244 -16.77 -43.44 -6.90
C LYS A 244 -17.75 -44.43 -6.25
N GLU A 245 -17.53 -44.82 -5.00
CA GLU A 245 -18.45 -45.65 -4.21
C GLU A 245 -19.86 -45.04 -4.09
N ARG A 246 -19.96 -43.71 -4.10
CA ARG A 246 -21.21 -42.95 -3.90
C ARG A 246 -21.70 -42.24 -5.17
N ASN A 247 -21.02 -42.45 -6.29
CA ASN A 247 -21.28 -41.79 -7.58
C ASN A 247 -21.24 -40.23 -7.52
N LEU A 248 -20.42 -39.65 -6.64
CA LEU A 248 -20.31 -38.20 -6.44
C LEU A 248 -19.35 -37.55 -7.43
N ASP A 249 -19.73 -36.45 -8.07
CA ASP A 249 -18.75 -35.60 -8.77
C ASP A 249 -17.73 -35.00 -7.77
N VAL A 250 -16.60 -34.53 -8.29
CA VAL A 250 -15.48 -34.02 -7.48
C VAL A 250 -15.13 -32.59 -7.88
N ASP A 251 -14.81 -31.74 -6.89
CA ASP A 251 -14.49 -30.33 -7.08
C ASP A 251 -13.38 -29.89 -6.12
N PHE A 252 -12.35 -29.21 -6.62
CA PHE A 252 -11.17 -28.87 -5.83
C PHE A 252 -10.85 -27.38 -5.85
N HIS A 253 -10.49 -26.83 -4.68
CA HIS A 253 -9.65 -25.63 -4.62
C HIS A 253 -8.21 -26.07 -4.91
N VAL A 254 -7.55 -25.47 -5.90
CA VAL A 254 -6.24 -25.94 -6.36
C VAL A 254 -5.25 -24.80 -6.55
N ASP A 255 -4.07 -24.93 -5.94
CA ASP A 255 -2.89 -24.10 -6.19
C ASP A 255 -3.19 -22.57 -6.17
N GLU A 256 -3.93 -22.10 -5.16
CA GLU A 256 -4.29 -20.68 -4.96
C GLU A 256 -3.11 -19.83 -4.45
N ASN A 257 -2.02 -19.80 -5.21
CA ASN A 257 -0.80 -19.05 -4.89
C ASN A 257 0.11 -18.87 -6.11
N GLY A 258 1.14 -18.04 -5.96
CA GLY A 258 2.14 -17.77 -6.99
C GLY A 258 3.37 -18.68 -6.95
N ASN A 259 3.35 -19.80 -6.21
CA ASN A 259 4.52 -20.66 -6.12
C ASN A 259 4.61 -21.57 -7.35
N GLU A 260 5.67 -21.40 -8.14
CA GLU A 260 6.06 -22.32 -9.20
C GLU A 260 6.02 -23.78 -8.75
N ARG A 261 6.45 -24.10 -7.51
CA ARG A 261 6.52 -25.48 -6.98
C ARG A 261 5.16 -26.10 -6.68
N ALA A 262 4.08 -25.34 -6.65
CA ALA A 262 2.72 -25.86 -6.48
C ALA A 262 2.31 -26.62 -7.76
N LYS A 263 1.96 -27.91 -7.61
CA LYS A 263 1.59 -28.82 -8.72
C LYS A 263 0.27 -29.55 -8.46
N GLY A 264 -0.57 -29.06 -7.54
CA GLY A 264 -1.84 -29.67 -7.17
C GLY A 264 -2.68 -30.05 -8.38
N LEU A 265 -2.79 -29.16 -9.37
CA LEU A 265 -3.56 -29.40 -10.59
C LEU A 265 -3.03 -30.59 -11.41
N LEU A 266 -1.72 -30.76 -11.48
CA LEU A 266 -1.11 -31.90 -12.16
C LEU A 266 -1.44 -33.22 -11.45
N TYR A 267 -1.32 -33.25 -10.11
CA TYR A 267 -1.67 -34.43 -9.33
C TYR A 267 -3.17 -34.77 -9.45
N VAL A 268 -4.05 -33.77 -9.39
CA VAL A 268 -5.49 -33.98 -9.60
C VAL A 268 -5.77 -34.51 -11.01
N ALA A 269 -5.13 -33.98 -12.05
CA ALA A 269 -5.28 -34.48 -13.42
C ALA A 269 -4.77 -35.92 -13.61
N GLU A 270 -3.58 -36.23 -13.09
CA GLU A 270 -3.00 -37.58 -13.13
C GLU A 270 -3.90 -38.58 -12.38
N LYS A 271 -4.48 -38.20 -11.23
CA LYS A 271 -5.43 -39.03 -10.47
C LYS A 271 -6.81 -39.18 -11.13
N THR A 272 -7.33 -38.12 -11.73
CA THR A 272 -8.57 -38.15 -12.52
C THR A 272 -8.47 -39.19 -13.64
N ILE A 273 -7.33 -39.25 -14.33
CA ILE A 273 -7.06 -40.26 -15.35
C ILE A 273 -6.89 -41.66 -14.72
N GLN A 274 -6.14 -41.79 -13.63
CA GLN A 274 -5.92 -43.07 -12.93
C GLN A 274 -7.23 -43.74 -12.47
N HIS A 275 -8.19 -42.96 -11.96
CA HIS A 275 -9.47 -43.47 -11.44
C HIS A 275 -10.59 -43.57 -12.47
N SER A 276 -10.32 -43.14 -13.72
CA SER A 276 -11.29 -43.02 -14.81
C SER A 276 -12.45 -42.08 -14.46
N TYR A 277 -12.11 -40.85 -14.06
CA TYR A 277 -13.04 -39.81 -13.58
C TYR A 277 -13.18 -38.60 -14.51
N GLN A 278 -12.82 -38.76 -15.79
CA GLN A 278 -12.82 -37.67 -16.77
C GLN A 278 -14.22 -37.06 -16.95
N GLY A 279 -14.30 -35.73 -17.08
CA GLY A 279 -15.56 -35.00 -17.20
C GLY A 279 -16.39 -34.91 -15.91
N ARG A 280 -15.84 -35.36 -14.76
CA ARG A 280 -16.50 -35.32 -13.44
C ARG A 280 -15.72 -34.52 -12.39
N VAL A 281 -14.73 -33.75 -12.83
CA VAL A 281 -13.79 -33.02 -11.97
C VAL A 281 -13.73 -31.54 -12.36
N VAL A 282 -13.87 -30.67 -11.35
CA VAL A 282 -13.71 -29.22 -11.46
C VAL A 282 -12.55 -28.76 -10.57
N CYS A 283 -11.76 -27.79 -11.02
CA CYS A 283 -10.66 -27.20 -10.26
C CYS A 283 -10.75 -25.67 -10.26
N GLY A 284 -10.97 -25.06 -9.10
CA GLY A 284 -10.94 -23.62 -8.88
C GLY A 284 -9.55 -23.04 -8.65
N HIS A 285 -9.43 -21.73 -8.86
CA HIS A 285 -8.22 -20.90 -8.72
C HIS A 285 -7.12 -21.22 -9.74
N CYS A 286 -6.34 -22.29 -9.51
CA CYS A 286 -5.22 -22.71 -10.36
C CYS A 286 -4.22 -21.58 -10.66
N CYS A 287 -3.99 -20.68 -9.70
CA CYS A 287 -3.20 -19.45 -9.86
C CYS A 287 -1.73 -19.75 -10.21
N SER A 288 -1.18 -20.85 -9.67
CA SER A 288 0.21 -21.23 -9.88
C SER A 288 0.57 -21.51 -11.35
N LEU A 289 -0.41 -21.70 -12.24
CA LEU A 289 -0.21 -21.83 -13.68
C LEU A 289 0.56 -20.62 -14.24
N ALA A 290 0.27 -19.41 -13.76
CA ALA A 290 0.96 -18.18 -14.18
C ALA A 290 2.43 -18.10 -13.74
N ALA A 291 2.86 -18.99 -12.84
CA ALA A 291 4.24 -19.11 -12.36
C ALA A 291 4.98 -20.34 -12.92
N GLN A 292 4.39 -21.12 -13.83
CA GLN A 292 5.00 -22.34 -14.36
C GLN A 292 5.99 -22.05 -15.52
N PRO A 293 7.18 -22.68 -15.55
CA PRO A 293 8.05 -22.64 -16.73
C PRO A 293 7.34 -23.21 -17.97
N PRO A 294 7.57 -22.67 -19.19
CA PRO A 294 6.80 -23.02 -20.39
C PRO A 294 6.71 -24.54 -20.68
N LYS A 295 7.81 -25.29 -20.53
CA LYS A 295 7.82 -26.75 -20.70
C LYS A 295 6.93 -27.49 -19.70
N GLN A 296 6.87 -26.99 -18.46
CA GLN A 296 6.07 -27.60 -17.41
C GLN A 296 4.59 -27.22 -17.56
N LEU A 297 4.30 -25.95 -17.90
CA LEU A 297 2.97 -25.49 -18.23
C LEU A 297 2.35 -26.34 -19.34
N GLN A 298 3.07 -26.57 -20.44
CA GLN A 298 2.62 -27.44 -21.54
C GLN A 298 2.27 -28.86 -21.08
N LYS A 299 3.10 -29.49 -20.20
CA LYS A 299 2.78 -30.80 -19.62
C LYS A 299 1.47 -30.73 -18.81
N ILE A 300 1.31 -29.71 -17.97
CA ILE A 300 0.13 -29.56 -17.12
C ILE A 300 -1.12 -29.41 -17.98
N LEU A 301 -1.15 -28.46 -18.92
CA LEU A 301 -2.28 -28.22 -19.81
C LEU A 301 -2.66 -29.49 -20.59
N ALA A 302 -1.71 -30.18 -21.22
CA ALA A 302 -1.98 -31.42 -21.94
C ALA A 302 -2.53 -32.55 -21.04
N THR A 303 -2.14 -32.59 -19.76
CA THR A 303 -2.64 -33.59 -18.80
C THR A 303 -4.05 -33.23 -18.31
N VAL A 304 -4.30 -31.94 -18.04
CA VAL A 304 -5.61 -31.40 -17.63
C VAL A 304 -6.66 -31.57 -18.73
N GLN A 305 -6.29 -31.29 -19.99
CA GLN A 305 -7.13 -31.54 -21.17
C GLN A 305 -7.50 -33.03 -21.28
N ARG A 306 -6.52 -33.94 -21.20
CA ARG A 306 -6.75 -35.40 -21.18
C ARG A 306 -7.57 -35.89 -19.99
N ALA A 307 -7.53 -35.18 -18.87
CA ALA A 307 -8.33 -35.47 -17.69
C ALA A 307 -9.78 -34.97 -17.83
N GLY A 308 -10.10 -34.14 -18.84
CA GLY A 308 -11.44 -33.56 -19.00
C GLY A 308 -11.88 -32.73 -17.79
N ILE A 309 -10.93 -32.01 -17.18
CA ILE A 309 -11.19 -31.14 -16.02
C ILE A 309 -11.72 -29.79 -16.52
N THR A 310 -12.74 -29.25 -15.86
CA THR A 310 -13.11 -27.82 -16.02
C THR A 310 -12.32 -26.98 -15.03
N VAL A 311 -11.73 -25.87 -15.49
CA VAL A 311 -10.98 -24.93 -14.64
C VAL A 311 -11.80 -23.68 -14.39
N VAL A 312 -11.85 -23.22 -13.14
CA VAL A 312 -12.60 -22.03 -12.71
C VAL A 312 -11.64 -20.95 -12.24
N SER A 313 -11.66 -19.79 -12.89
CA SER A 313 -10.91 -18.62 -12.43
C SER A 313 -11.79 -17.75 -11.53
N LEU A 314 -11.19 -17.26 -10.44
CA LEU A 314 -11.88 -16.57 -9.34
C LEU A 314 -11.22 -15.19 -9.11
N PRO A 315 -11.23 -14.32 -10.15
CA PRO A 315 -10.29 -13.21 -10.23
C PRO A 315 -10.52 -12.12 -9.19
N LEU A 316 -11.75 -11.91 -8.72
CA LEU A 316 -12.04 -10.90 -7.68
C LEU A 316 -11.31 -11.24 -6.38
N VAL A 317 -11.36 -12.51 -5.97
CA VAL A 317 -10.69 -13.01 -4.77
C VAL A 317 -9.19 -13.10 -5.00
N ASN A 318 -8.75 -13.64 -6.14
CA ASN A 318 -7.32 -13.82 -6.35
C ASN A 318 -6.58 -12.50 -6.61
N GLU A 319 -7.19 -11.48 -7.23
CA GLU A 319 -6.63 -10.12 -7.26
C GLU A 319 -6.61 -9.49 -5.86
N TRP A 320 -7.57 -9.85 -4.99
CA TRP A 320 -7.65 -9.35 -3.64
C TRP A 320 -6.66 -10.00 -2.68
N THR A 321 -6.53 -11.32 -2.64
CA THR A 321 -5.73 -12.04 -1.63
C THR A 321 -4.25 -12.18 -1.98
N GLN A 322 -3.92 -12.24 -3.28
CA GLN A 322 -2.58 -12.63 -3.73
C GLN A 322 -1.56 -11.48 -3.70
N ASP A 323 -0.29 -11.86 -3.52
CA ASP A 323 0.87 -10.97 -3.43
C ASP A 323 0.79 -9.84 -2.37
N ARG A 324 -0.18 -9.93 -1.44
CA ARG A 324 -0.26 -9.09 -0.25
C ARG A 324 0.75 -9.53 0.80
N ALA A 325 1.90 -8.87 0.82
CA ALA A 325 2.98 -9.16 1.76
C ALA A 325 2.60 -8.82 3.22
N HIS A 326 2.73 -9.79 4.13
CA HIS A 326 2.25 -9.76 5.53
C HIS A 326 2.78 -8.63 6.40
N ALA A 327 3.83 -7.94 5.97
CA ALA A 327 4.42 -6.78 6.65
C ALA A 327 4.99 -5.73 5.68
N GLY A 328 4.50 -5.70 4.43
CA GLY A 328 5.22 -5.05 3.32
C GLY A 328 4.80 -3.63 2.94
N GLY A 329 3.56 -3.21 3.23
CA GLY A 329 3.06 -1.88 2.85
C GLY A 329 3.17 -1.53 1.34
N ARG A 330 3.27 -2.54 0.47
CA ARG A 330 3.47 -2.39 -0.97
C ARG A 330 2.23 -2.77 -1.76
N THR A 331 2.06 -2.15 -2.92
CA THR A 331 1.08 -2.60 -3.92
C THR A 331 1.39 -4.05 -4.34
N PRO A 332 0.37 -4.93 -4.42
CA PRO A 332 0.49 -6.22 -5.10
C PRO A 332 0.91 -6.03 -6.56
N ARG A 333 2.03 -6.65 -6.92
CA ARG A 333 2.65 -6.64 -8.25
C ARG A 333 2.15 -7.81 -9.08
N TRP A 334 2.01 -8.99 -8.47
CA TRP A 334 1.33 -10.13 -9.06
C TRP A 334 -0.14 -10.14 -8.61
N ARG A 335 -1.07 -10.51 -9.50
CA ARG A 335 -2.52 -10.33 -9.30
C ARG A 335 -3.33 -11.63 -9.32
N GLY A 336 -2.68 -12.78 -9.12
CA GLY A 336 -3.37 -14.02 -8.75
C GLY A 336 -4.17 -14.74 -9.84
N ILE A 337 -4.42 -14.13 -11.00
CA ILE A 337 -5.25 -14.76 -12.04
C ILE A 337 -4.53 -15.94 -12.72
N THR A 338 -5.31 -16.97 -13.09
CA THR A 338 -4.83 -18.11 -13.89
C THR A 338 -4.78 -17.81 -15.39
N LEU A 339 -4.19 -18.72 -16.16
CA LEU A 339 -3.88 -18.56 -17.60
C LEU A 339 -5.08 -18.86 -18.50
N LEU A 340 -6.04 -17.93 -18.51
CA LEU A 340 -7.34 -18.05 -19.20
C LEU A 340 -7.22 -18.36 -20.70
N HIS A 341 -6.42 -17.60 -21.44
CA HIS A 341 -6.28 -17.79 -22.90
C HIS A 341 -5.58 -19.09 -23.24
N GLU A 342 -4.58 -19.49 -22.46
CA GLU A 342 -3.79 -20.71 -22.67
C GLU A 342 -4.60 -21.97 -22.33
N LEU A 343 -5.39 -21.95 -21.25
CA LEU A 343 -6.36 -23.01 -20.93
C LEU A 343 -7.34 -23.20 -22.10
N LYS A 344 -7.89 -22.10 -22.62
CA LYS A 344 -8.85 -22.12 -23.71
C LYS A 344 -8.23 -22.59 -25.03
N ALA A 345 -7.03 -22.12 -25.37
CA ALA A 345 -6.27 -22.57 -26.53
C ALA A 345 -5.88 -24.06 -26.45
N ALA A 346 -5.70 -24.59 -25.24
CA ALA A 346 -5.53 -26.02 -24.99
C ALA A 346 -6.85 -26.82 -25.02
N GLY A 347 -7.99 -26.20 -25.32
CA GLY A 347 -9.30 -26.86 -25.36
C GLY A 347 -9.81 -27.33 -23.98
N ILE A 348 -9.33 -26.71 -22.90
CA ILE A 348 -9.80 -26.98 -21.54
C ILE A 348 -11.03 -26.10 -21.28
N PRO A 349 -12.16 -26.64 -20.77
CA PRO A 349 -13.31 -25.82 -20.39
C PRO A 349 -12.95 -24.83 -19.28
N VAL A 350 -13.30 -23.56 -19.48
CA VAL A 350 -13.01 -22.47 -18.54
C VAL A 350 -14.31 -21.81 -18.09
N ALA A 351 -14.45 -21.64 -16.77
CA ALA A 351 -15.50 -20.85 -16.14
C ALA A 351 -14.93 -19.68 -15.34
N LEU A 352 -15.75 -18.66 -15.11
CA LEU A 352 -15.51 -17.52 -14.25
C LEU A 352 -16.61 -17.51 -13.17
N ALA A 353 -16.25 -17.26 -11.92
CA ALA A 353 -17.19 -17.33 -10.80
C ALA A 353 -16.88 -16.28 -9.72
N SER A 354 -17.86 -16.01 -8.85
CA SER A 354 -17.79 -14.93 -7.85
C SER A 354 -16.86 -15.24 -6.67
N ASP A 355 -16.76 -16.51 -6.29
CA ASP A 355 -16.07 -17.03 -5.12
C ASP A 355 -16.58 -16.42 -3.80
N ASN A 356 -16.11 -15.23 -3.43
CA ASN A 356 -16.38 -14.69 -2.10
C ASN A 356 -17.08 -13.34 -2.15
N THR A 357 -17.87 -13.07 -1.12
CA THR A 357 -18.81 -11.94 -1.11
C THR A 357 -18.91 -11.35 0.29
N ARG A 358 -18.40 -10.12 0.44
CA ARG A 358 -18.36 -9.33 1.68
C ARG A 358 -17.83 -10.12 2.90
N ASP A 359 -16.76 -10.88 2.70
CA ASP A 359 -16.16 -11.76 3.69
C ASP A 359 -14.65 -11.45 3.91
N GLN A 360 -13.93 -12.41 4.48
CA GLN A 360 -12.50 -12.30 4.79
C GLN A 360 -11.58 -12.42 3.56
N PHE A 361 -12.04 -13.05 2.49
CA PHE A 361 -11.33 -13.32 1.23
C PHE A 361 -11.64 -12.27 0.17
N TYR A 362 -12.83 -11.67 0.18
CA TYR A 362 -13.16 -10.51 -0.64
C TYR A 362 -14.16 -9.60 0.08
N ALA A 363 -13.75 -8.34 0.29
CA ALA A 363 -14.50 -7.38 1.12
C ALA A 363 -15.78 -6.82 0.46
N TYR A 364 -16.00 -7.08 -0.84
CA TYR A 364 -17.05 -6.47 -1.65
C TYR A 364 -17.91 -7.54 -2.36
N GLY A 365 -18.65 -7.12 -3.39
CA GLY A 365 -19.51 -7.99 -4.19
C GLY A 365 -20.87 -8.26 -3.58
N ASP A 366 -21.78 -8.72 -4.43
CA ASP A 366 -23.15 -9.14 -4.10
C ASP A 366 -23.65 -10.24 -5.08
N LEU A 367 -22.74 -11.06 -5.62
CA LEU A 367 -23.00 -12.12 -6.61
C LEU A 367 -23.53 -11.64 -7.99
N ASP A 368 -23.26 -10.39 -8.40
CA ASP A 368 -23.46 -9.97 -9.80
C ASP A 368 -22.43 -10.63 -10.74
N MET A 369 -22.84 -11.67 -11.45
CA MET A 369 -22.00 -12.33 -12.46
C MET A 369 -21.61 -11.43 -13.64
N LEU A 370 -22.29 -10.30 -13.87
CA LEU A 370 -21.82 -9.29 -14.82
C LEU A 370 -20.62 -8.52 -14.28
N GLU A 371 -20.54 -8.25 -12.96
CA GLU A 371 -19.33 -7.66 -12.35
C GLU A 371 -18.16 -8.64 -12.51
N VAL A 372 -18.37 -9.92 -12.16
CA VAL A 372 -17.38 -10.98 -12.34
C VAL A 372 -16.86 -11.02 -13.78
N PHE A 373 -17.76 -11.04 -14.78
CA PHE A 373 -17.38 -11.01 -16.19
C PHE A 373 -16.63 -9.71 -16.57
N THR A 374 -17.11 -8.56 -16.11
CA THR A 374 -16.51 -7.24 -16.41
C THR A 374 -15.07 -7.14 -15.90
N GLN A 375 -14.81 -7.55 -14.65
CA GLN A 375 -13.46 -7.54 -14.10
C GLN A 375 -12.59 -8.62 -14.74
N SER A 376 -13.14 -9.81 -15.04
CA SER A 376 -12.43 -10.86 -15.78
C SER A 376 -11.96 -10.38 -17.16
N CYS A 377 -12.79 -9.65 -17.90
CA CYS A 377 -12.41 -9.06 -19.19
C CYS A 377 -11.23 -8.07 -19.05
N ARG A 378 -11.23 -7.26 -17.99
CA ARG A 378 -10.18 -6.26 -17.73
C ARG A 378 -8.87 -6.86 -17.24
N ILE A 379 -8.93 -7.83 -16.32
CA ILE A 379 -7.75 -8.47 -15.72
C ILE A 379 -7.14 -9.49 -16.67
N GLY A 380 -7.98 -10.26 -17.38
CA GLY A 380 -7.56 -11.31 -18.32
C GLY A 380 -7.37 -10.84 -19.77
N HIS A 381 -7.64 -9.56 -20.08
CA HIS A 381 -7.58 -9.00 -21.44
C HIS A 381 -8.43 -9.83 -22.44
N LEU A 382 -9.71 -10.00 -22.13
CA LEU A 382 -10.63 -10.89 -22.87
C LEU A 382 -11.43 -10.16 -23.98
N ASP A 383 -11.05 -8.93 -24.34
CA ASP A 383 -11.84 -8.01 -25.18
C ASP A 383 -11.39 -7.95 -26.66
N ARG A 384 -10.31 -8.64 -27.06
CA ARG A 384 -9.70 -8.48 -28.40
C ARG A 384 -9.46 -9.80 -29.16
N PRO A 385 -10.51 -10.40 -29.75
CA PRO A 385 -11.93 -10.05 -29.63
C PRO A 385 -12.57 -10.70 -28.39
N TYR A 386 -13.79 -10.27 -28.04
CA TYR A 386 -14.61 -10.95 -27.02
C TYR A 386 -14.92 -12.40 -27.37
N GLY A 387 -15.19 -12.67 -28.66
CA GLY A 387 -15.42 -14.02 -29.17
C GLY A 387 -16.50 -14.77 -28.35
N ASP A 388 -16.13 -15.95 -27.88
CA ASP A 388 -16.99 -16.85 -27.12
C ASP A 388 -16.82 -16.74 -25.58
N TRP A 389 -16.04 -15.77 -25.06
CA TRP A 389 -15.85 -15.59 -23.61
C TRP A 389 -17.11 -15.47 -22.74
N PRO A 390 -18.27 -14.95 -23.20
CA PRO A 390 -19.50 -14.96 -22.39
C PRO A 390 -19.96 -16.35 -21.93
N THR A 391 -19.55 -17.42 -22.62
CA THR A 391 -19.84 -18.81 -22.21
C THR A 391 -19.31 -19.12 -20.80
N ALA A 392 -18.23 -18.46 -20.38
CA ALA A 392 -17.56 -18.72 -19.10
C ALA A 392 -18.36 -18.28 -17.86
N VAL A 393 -19.39 -17.43 -18.02
CA VAL A 393 -20.36 -17.06 -16.96
C VAL A 393 -21.79 -17.57 -17.22
N CYS A 394 -21.96 -18.38 -18.26
CA CYS A 394 -23.26 -18.87 -18.70
C CYS A 394 -23.22 -20.40 -18.94
N SER A 395 -22.90 -20.83 -20.17
CA SER A 395 -23.03 -22.22 -20.59
C SER A 395 -21.94 -23.16 -20.08
N ALA A 396 -20.68 -22.72 -20.05
CA ALA A 396 -19.57 -23.55 -19.56
C ALA A 396 -19.72 -23.93 -18.06
N PRO A 397 -20.09 -23.00 -17.15
CA PRO A 397 -20.41 -23.38 -15.78
C PRO A 397 -21.69 -24.21 -15.67
N ALA A 398 -22.70 -24.00 -16.53
CA ALA A 398 -23.89 -24.85 -16.59
C ALA A 398 -23.55 -26.31 -16.97
N ASP A 399 -22.69 -26.53 -17.96
CA ASP A 399 -22.21 -27.85 -18.38
C ASP A 399 -21.47 -28.57 -17.24
N ALA A 400 -20.61 -27.86 -16.52
CA ALA A 400 -19.87 -28.38 -15.36
C ALA A 400 -20.79 -28.71 -14.16
N MET A 401 -21.97 -28.08 -14.07
CA MET A 401 -23.05 -28.43 -13.14
C MET A 401 -24.01 -29.51 -13.69
N LYS A 402 -23.87 -29.90 -14.96
CA LYS A 402 -24.78 -30.78 -15.72
C LYS A 402 -26.20 -30.23 -15.85
N LEU A 403 -26.34 -28.90 -15.86
CA LEU A 403 -27.60 -28.16 -16.02
C LEU A 403 -27.77 -27.67 -17.47
N LEU A 404 -27.99 -28.60 -18.39
CA LEU A 404 -27.94 -28.33 -19.84
C LEU A 404 -28.96 -27.29 -20.33
N ASP A 405 -30.08 -27.12 -19.62
CA ASP A 405 -31.13 -26.11 -19.90
C ASP A 405 -30.77 -24.69 -19.39
N HIS A 406 -29.61 -24.48 -18.79
CA HIS A 406 -29.19 -23.21 -18.17
C HIS A 406 -28.06 -22.53 -18.96
N GLY A 407 -27.96 -21.20 -18.83
CA GLY A 407 -26.86 -20.44 -19.44
C GLY A 407 -26.84 -20.44 -20.98
N ARG A 408 -27.96 -20.76 -21.63
CA ARG A 408 -28.08 -20.91 -23.10
C ARG A 408 -29.37 -20.29 -23.64
N LEU A 409 -29.33 -19.80 -24.87
CA LEU A 409 -30.50 -19.35 -25.64
C LEU A 409 -30.80 -20.38 -26.72
N GLN A 410 -31.75 -21.28 -26.44
CA GLN A 410 -32.09 -22.40 -27.31
C GLN A 410 -33.59 -22.40 -27.63
N VAL A 411 -33.93 -22.74 -28.88
CA VAL A 411 -35.33 -22.98 -29.29
C VAL A 411 -35.90 -24.17 -28.53
N GLU A 412 -37.16 -24.08 -28.13
CA GLU A 412 -37.83 -24.95 -27.14
C GLU A 412 -37.21 -24.91 -25.73
N GLY A 413 -36.20 -24.08 -25.44
CA GLY A 413 -35.65 -23.85 -24.10
C GLY A 413 -36.47 -22.85 -23.27
N PRO A 414 -36.22 -22.72 -21.95
CA PRO A 414 -36.89 -21.74 -21.12
C PRO A 414 -36.48 -20.30 -21.49
N ALA A 415 -37.42 -19.35 -21.45
CA ALA A 415 -37.16 -17.93 -21.72
C ALA A 415 -36.60 -17.21 -20.48
N ASN A 416 -35.45 -17.69 -20.02
CA ASN A 416 -34.68 -17.14 -18.90
C ASN A 416 -33.57 -16.22 -19.44
N LEU A 417 -33.83 -14.91 -19.43
CA LEU A 417 -33.05 -13.90 -20.15
C LEU A 417 -32.60 -12.75 -19.24
N ILE A 418 -31.50 -12.10 -19.60
CA ILE A 418 -31.07 -10.81 -19.05
C ILE A 418 -30.93 -9.83 -20.21
N ILE A 419 -31.65 -8.70 -20.16
CA ILE A 419 -31.69 -7.69 -21.21
C ILE A 419 -31.00 -6.42 -20.68
N PHE A 420 -29.84 -6.10 -21.24
CA PHE A 420 -29.06 -4.91 -20.90
C PHE A 420 -29.46 -3.71 -21.78
N ARG A 421 -29.32 -2.49 -21.26
CA ARG A 421 -29.51 -1.27 -22.08
C ARG A 421 -28.32 -1.01 -23.00
N GLY A 422 -27.14 -1.51 -22.67
CA GLY A 422 -25.99 -1.52 -23.58
C GLY A 422 -26.25 -2.41 -24.81
N ARG A 423 -25.77 -1.96 -25.98
CA ARG A 423 -26.04 -2.58 -27.29
C ARG A 423 -24.88 -3.41 -27.83
N ARG A 424 -23.70 -3.21 -27.26
CA ARG A 424 -22.39 -3.82 -27.55
C ARG A 424 -21.63 -3.97 -26.23
N TYR A 425 -20.61 -4.84 -26.16
CA TYR A 425 -19.84 -5.04 -24.93
C TYR A 425 -19.26 -3.75 -24.35
N SER A 426 -18.77 -2.84 -25.20
CA SER A 426 -18.27 -1.52 -24.78
C SER A 426 -19.33 -0.65 -24.07
N GLU A 427 -20.63 -0.87 -24.28
CA GLU A 427 -21.70 -0.17 -23.55
C GLU A 427 -22.18 -0.91 -22.30
N VAL A 428 -22.05 -2.25 -22.30
CA VAL A 428 -22.44 -3.12 -21.18
C VAL A 428 -21.38 -3.11 -20.08
N LEU A 429 -20.09 -3.18 -20.44
CA LEU A 429 -18.95 -3.32 -19.52
C LEU A 429 -18.35 -1.97 -19.07
N ALA A 430 -18.85 -0.85 -19.61
CA ALA A 430 -18.38 0.51 -19.24
C ALA A 430 -19.05 1.07 -17.98
N ARG A 431 -20.19 0.53 -17.54
CA ARG A 431 -20.92 0.97 -16.34
C ARG A 431 -21.74 -0.16 -15.72
N PRO A 432 -22.03 -0.12 -14.41
CA PRO A 432 -22.96 -1.05 -13.78
C PRO A 432 -24.33 -1.02 -14.48
N GLN A 433 -24.87 -2.19 -14.79
CA GLN A 433 -26.17 -2.34 -15.46
C GLN A 433 -27.29 -2.60 -14.43
N TYR A 434 -27.41 -1.76 -13.40
CA TYR A 434 -28.52 -1.86 -12.43
C TYR A 434 -29.91 -1.66 -13.07
N ASP A 435 -29.94 -1.17 -14.31
CA ASP A 435 -31.14 -0.96 -15.12
C ASP A 435 -31.42 -2.10 -16.13
N ARG A 436 -30.77 -3.26 -15.95
CA ARG A 436 -31.06 -4.51 -16.68
C ARG A 436 -32.46 -5.02 -16.36
N VAL A 437 -33.08 -5.70 -17.33
CA VAL A 437 -34.34 -6.43 -17.12
C VAL A 437 -34.04 -7.92 -17.05
N VAL A 438 -34.33 -8.55 -15.91
CA VAL A 438 -34.25 -10.01 -15.75
C VAL A 438 -35.61 -10.61 -16.07
N VAL A 439 -35.62 -11.62 -16.94
CA VAL A 439 -36.80 -12.37 -17.39
C VAL A 439 -36.66 -13.81 -16.90
N ARG A 440 -37.69 -14.31 -16.23
CA ARG A 440 -37.82 -15.72 -15.80
C ARG A 440 -39.06 -16.32 -16.40
N ASP A 441 -38.93 -17.45 -17.07
CA ASP A 441 -40.03 -18.14 -17.77
C ASP A 441 -40.88 -17.19 -18.62
N GLY A 442 -40.22 -16.28 -19.36
CA GLY A 442 -40.88 -15.28 -20.21
C GLY A 442 -41.54 -14.10 -19.49
N VAL A 443 -41.35 -13.94 -18.18
CA VAL A 443 -41.92 -12.83 -17.40
C VAL A 443 -40.80 -11.99 -16.77
N ALA A 444 -40.87 -10.66 -16.92
CA ALA A 444 -39.93 -9.76 -16.24
C ALA A 444 -40.15 -9.78 -14.72
N ILE A 445 -39.12 -10.11 -13.95
CA ILE A 445 -39.18 -10.08 -12.48
C ILE A 445 -38.90 -8.68 -11.94
N GLN A 446 -39.50 -8.34 -10.81
CA GLN A 446 -39.22 -7.12 -10.04
C GLN A 446 -38.45 -7.48 -8.76
N ALA A 447 -37.29 -8.11 -8.93
CA ALA A 447 -36.41 -8.50 -7.84
C ALA A 447 -35.28 -7.47 -7.71
N GLU A 448 -35.13 -6.88 -6.54
CA GLU A 448 -34.01 -6.01 -6.17
C GLU A 448 -33.11 -6.74 -5.16
N PRO A 449 -31.81 -6.43 -5.09
CA PRO A 449 -30.95 -6.94 -4.02
C PRO A 449 -31.50 -6.57 -2.63
N PRO A 450 -31.50 -7.48 -1.66
CA PRO A 450 -32.01 -7.23 -0.31
C PRO A 450 -31.23 -6.14 0.44
N ASP A 451 -31.92 -5.44 1.35
CA ASP A 451 -31.29 -4.43 2.21
C ASP A 451 -30.36 -5.09 3.23
N TYR A 452 -29.13 -4.60 3.35
CA TYR A 452 -28.13 -5.10 4.29
C TYR A 452 -28.58 -5.11 5.76
N GLN A 453 -29.62 -4.38 6.14
CA GLN A 453 -30.27 -4.49 7.47
C GLN A 453 -30.83 -5.90 7.75
N GLU A 454 -31.17 -6.70 6.73
CA GLU A 454 -31.48 -8.13 6.91
C GLU A 454 -30.30 -8.91 7.54
N LEU A 455 -29.07 -8.40 7.42
CA LEU A 455 -27.86 -9.00 7.96
C LEU A 455 -27.49 -8.48 9.36
N ASP A 456 -28.19 -7.50 9.92
CA ASP A 456 -27.90 -6.99 11.25
C ASP A 456 -28.10 -8.08 12.33
N TYR A 457 -27.09 -8.25 13.18
CA TYR A 457 -27.01 -9.36 14.13
C TYR A 457 -27.76 -9.03 15.43
N VAL A 458 -28.73 -9.88 15.80
CA VAL A 458 -29.38 -9.84 17.12
C VAL A 458 -28.70 -10.86 18.05
N PRO A 459 -27.95 -10.40 19.09
CA PRO A 459 -27.27 -11.28 20.04
C PRO A 459 -28.19 -12.29 20.71
N ARG A 460 -27.64 -13.47 21.00
CA ARG A 460 -28.35 -14.60 21.63
C ARG A 460 -28.97 -14.24 22.99
N GLU A 461 -28.33 -13.33 23.72
CA GLU A 461 -28.80 -12.78 25.00
C GLU A 461 -30.04 -11.88 24.84
N LEU A 462 -30.10 -11.09 23.76
CA LEU A 462 -31.26 -10.26 23.42
C LEU A 462 -32.45 -11.10 22.92
N ARG A 463 -32.20 -12.27 22.30
CA ARG A 463 -33.27 -13.21 21.93
C ARG A 463 -33.99 -13.79 23.16
N LEU A 464 -33.24 -14.13 24.23
CA LEU A 464 -33.81 -14.62 25.49
C LEU A 464 -34.60 -13.54 26.24
N LEU A 465 -34.14 -12.29 26.19
CA LEU A 465 -34.88 -11.13 26.74
C LEU A 465 -36.16 -10.83 25.96
N ASN A 466 -36.16 -11.01 24.63
CA ASN A 466 -37.35 -10.83 23.81
C ASN A 466 -38.35 -11.98 23.99
N SER A 467 -37.92 -13.24 24.11
CA SER A 467 -38.84 -14.35 24.41
C SER A 467 -39.54 -14.18 25.77
N GLN A 468 -38.86 -13.63 26.79
CA GLN A 468 -39.50 -13.29 28.07
C GLN A 468 -40.43 -12.07 28.00
N ARG A 469 -40.29 -11.19 26.99
CA ARG A 469 -41.26 -10.12 26.71
C ARG A 469 -42.49 -10.62 25.95
N GLU A 470 -42.33 -11.61 25.08
CA GLU A 470 -43.43 -12.21 24.31
C GLU A 470 -44.28 -13.19 25.14
N GLU A 471 -43.72 -13.84 26.17
CA GLU A 471 -44.53 -14.58 27.17
C GLU A 471 -45.38 -13.66 28.08
N GLY A 472 -45.09 -12.35 28.11
CA GLY A 472 -45.85 -11.35 28.85
C GLY A 472 -47.17 -10.89 28.19
N PHE A 473 -47.46 -11.32 26.95
CA PHE A 473 -48.67 -10.93 26.21
C PHE A 473 -49.47 -12.14 25.68
N LYS A 474 -49.94 -12.98 26.61
CA LYS A 474 -51.10 -13.84 26.37
C LYS A 474 -52.36 -13.20 26.92
N THR A 475 -53.08 -12.53 26.02
CA THR A 475 -54.55 -12.43 25.93
C THR A 475 -55.38 -12.52 27.22
N ASP A 476 -56.12 -11.45 27.52
CA ASP A 476 -57.54 -11.56 27.88
C ASP A 476 -58.32 -10.56 26.99
N PRO A 477 -59.47 -10.91 26.36
CA PRO A 477 -59.98 -10.16 25.21
C PRO A 477 -61.32 -9.44 25.49
N HIS A 478 -61.31 -8.10 25.55
CA HIS A 478 -62.53 -7.30 25.38
C HIS A 478 -62.26 -5.98 24.62
N GLU A 479 -63.11 -5.72 23.63
CA GLU A 479 -63.67 -4.43 23.17
C GLU A 479 -62.78 -3.17 23.25
N GLY A 480 -62.56 -2.37 22.19
CA GLY A 480 -63.13 -2.37 20.84
C GLY A 480 -63.11 -0.95 20.24
N ALA A 481 -63.29 -0.84 18.92
CA ALA A 481 -63.50 0.39 18.13
C ALA A 481 -62.35 1.43 18.01
N ASP A 482 -62.22 1.96 16.78
CA ASP A 482 -61.62 3.23 16.33
C ASP A 482 -60.25 3.73 16.88
N GLY A 483 -59.38 4.37 16.09
CA GLY A 483 -59.49 4.71 14.67
C GLY A 483 -58.76 6.01 14.34
N ARG A 484 -57.86 5.94 13.33
CA ARG A 484 -57.34 7.05 12.50
C ARG A 484 -56.40 8.11 13.11
N LEU A 485 -55.42 8.47 12.25
CA LEU A 485 -54.72 9.77 12.15
C LEU A 485 -53.83 10.17 13.34
N GLY A 486 -52.77 10.96 13.16
CA GLY A 486 -52.24 11.58 11.94
C GLY A 486 -50.85 12.17 12.20
N ALA A 487 -50.17 12.60 11.14
CA ALA A 487 -48.76 13.00 11.19
C ALA A 487 -48.53 14.50 11.52
N GLN A 488 -47.23 14.83 11.60
CA GLN A 488 -46.58 16.15 11.38
C GLN A 488 -46.25 17.06 12.59
N GLN A 489 -44.93 17.21 12.77
CA GLN A 489 -44.16 18.46 12.84
C GLN A 489 -44.65 19.62 13.74
N ARG A 490 -43.75 20.12 14.60
CA ARG A 490 -43.16 21.47 14.41
C ARG A 490 -41.91 21.75 15.26
N PHE A 491 -41.26 22.87 14.92
CA PHE A 491 -39.95 23.34 15.35
C PHE A 491 -39.98 24.26 16.60
N ALA A 492 -38.81 24.31 17.25
CA ALA A 492 -38.17 25.48 17.87
C ALA A 492 -38.69 26.14 19.17
N SER A 493 -37.75 26.24 20.13
CA SER A 493 -37.44 27.36 21.06
C SER A 493 -38.56 28.08 21.82
N PHE A 494 -38.39 28.24 23.14
CA PHE A 494 -37.95 29.52 23.74
C PHE A 494 -37.55 29.35 25.23
N ALA A 495 -37.08 30.44 25.85
CA ALA A 495 -36.31 30.49 27.10
C ALA A 495 -37.12 30.45 28.42
N GLU A 496 -36.35 30.22 29.50
CA GLU A 496 -36.58 30.51 30.93
C GLU A 496 -37.15 31.93 31.23
N PRO A 497 -37.80 32.21 32.40
CA PRO A 497 -37.07 32.34 33.70
C PRO A 497 -37.85 32.11 35.03
N GLY A 498 -37.14 32.04 36.17
CA GLY A 498 -37.77 32.14 37.52
C GLY A 498 -36.82 32.01 38.74
N PHE A 499 -36.50 33.13 39.40
CA PHE A 499 -35.56 33.26 40.54
C PHE A 499 -36.22 33.22 41.94
N VAL A 500 -35.44 32.83 42.97
CA VAL A 500 -35.48 33.37 44.35
C VAL A 500 -34.02 33.55 44.86
N GLN A 501 -33.74 34.36 45.89
CA GLN A 501 -32.41 34.97 46.12
C GLN A 501 -32.08 35.22 47.61
N ALA A 502 -30.93 34.73 48.13
CA ALA A 502 -30.31 35.26 49.36
C ALA A 502 -28.81 34.87 49.55
N ARG A 503 -27.95 35.65 50.25
CA ARG A 503 -27.57 37.08 50.14
C ARG A 503 -26.46 37.43 51.17
N SER A 504 -25.33 38.01 50.72
CA SER A 504 -24.50 39.00 51.46
C SER A 504 -23.26 39.38 50.61
N SER A 505 -23.17 40.53 49.92
CA SER A 505 -23.03 41.94 50.39
C SER A 505 -21.59 42.29 50.84
N LEU A 506 -20.87 43.32 50.34
CA LEU A 506 -21.18 44.46 49.45
C LEU A 506 -19.86 45.09 48.86
N VAL A 507 -19.93 45.58 47.60
CA VAL A 507 -19.45 46.91 47.07
C VAL A 507 -18.00 47.34 47.36
N SER A 508 -17.05 47.42 46.42
CA SER A 508 -16.94 48.09 45.10
C SER A 508 -16.55 49.57 45.11
N TRP A 509 -15.47 49.93 44.41
CA TRP A 509 -15.28 51.23 43.75
C TRP A 509 -14.73 51.00 42.34
N SER A 510 -15.27 51.73 41.37
CA SER A 510 -14.93 51.63 39.94
C SER A 510 -13.91 52.69 39.52
N LEU A 511 -12.97 52.33 38.65
CA LEU A 511 -12.17 53.26 37.86
C LEU A 511 -12.49 53.09 36.37
N ALA A 512 -12.38 54.19 35.61
CA ALA A 512 -12.78 54.25 34.21
C ALA A 512 -11.84 53.46 33.27
N PRO A 513 -12.32 52.99 32.09
CA PRO A 513 -11.58 52.06 31.23
C PRO A 513 -10.19 52.56 30.80
N ASP A 514 -10.06 53.87 30.58
CA ASP A 514 -8.85 54.48 30.00
C ASP A 514 -7.65 54.45 30.97
N VAL A 515 -7.91 54.34 32.28
CA VAL A 515 -6.87 54.21 33.31
C VAL A 515 -6.34 52.78 33.38
N GLN A 516 -7.15 51.76 33.05
CA GLN A 516 -6.69 50.37 33.05
C GLN A 516 -5.70 50.09 31.91
N LEU A 517 -5.89 50.67 30.72
CA LEU A 517 -4.93 50.52 29.62
C LEU A 517 -3.58 51.20 29.92
N ALA A 518 -3.61 52.40 30.52
CA ALA A 518 -2.38 53.11 30.89
C ALA A 518 -1.58 52.38 32.00
N LEU A 519 -2.28 51.79 32.98
CA LEU A 519 -1.61 51.03 34.05
C LEU A 519 -1.03 49.71 33.55
N LEU A 520 -1.70 49.01 32.61
CA LEU A 520 -1.14 47.83 31.95
C LEU A 520 0.12 48.18 31.12
N ALA A 521 0.12 49.31 30.41
CA ALA A 521 1.29 49.76 29.66
C ALA A 521 2.50 50.06 30.57
N LEU A 522 2.28 50.68 31.74
CA LEU A 522 3.36 50.96 32.71
C LEU A 522 3.85 49.70 33.45
N ILE A 523 2.97 48.74 33.76
CA ILE A 523 3.37 47.45 34.34
C ILE A 523 4.19 46.62 33.33
N MET A 524 3.85 46.67 32.04
CA MET A 524 4.60 45.99 30.97
C MET A 524 5.95 46.64 30.63
N ALA A 525 6.21 47.89 31.05
CA ALA A 525 7.44 48.62 30.74
C ALA A 525 8.42 48.77 31.92
N GLY A 526 8.02 48.41 33.16
CA GLY A 526 8.66 48.89 34.38
C GLY A 526 9.51 47.90 35.20
N ILE A 527 9.43 46.58 34.95
CA ILE A 527 10.17 45.57 35.75
C ILE A 527 10.95 44.62 34.83
N GLY A 528 12.25 44.84 34.74
CA GLY A 528 13.19 43.93 34.08
C GLY A 528 13.36 42.60 34.86
N CYS A 529 13.78 41.56 34.15
CA CYS A 529 13.89 40.17 34.63
C CYS A 529 12.55 39.51 35.04
N GLN A 530 11.73 39.18 34.05
CA GLN A 530 10.94 37.93 34.17
C GLN A 530 11.90 36.72 34.11
N PRO A 531 11.63 35.63 34.85
CA PRO A 531 12.40 34.40 34.74
C PRO A 531 12.27 33.83 33.31
N LYS A 532 13.40 33.44 32.70
CA LYS A 532 13.40 32.74 31.40
C LYS A 532 12.51 31.51 31.51
N ALA A 533 11.55 31.35 30.61
CA ALA A 533 10.63 30.22 30.64
C ALA A 533 11.38 28.90 30.39
N ASP A 534 11.39 28.01 31.40
CA ASP A 534 12.24 26.80 31.50
C ASP A 534 12.07 25.70 30.42
N LEU A 535 11.23 25.94 29.41
CA LEU A 535 11.02 25.04 28.28
C LEU A 535 11.43 25.76 27.00
N GLU A 536 12.43 25.26 26.28
CA GLU A 536 12.74 25.77 24.94
C GLU A 536 12.25 24.80 23.87
N ILE A 537 11.41 25.30 22.96
CA ILE A 537 10.98 24.62 21.74
C ILE A 537 11.36 25.50 20.56
N ASP A 538 11.64 24.88 19.40
CA ASP A 538 11.69 25.59 18.14
C ASP A 538 10.33 26.27 17.83
N SER A 539 10.37 27.54 17.46
CA SER A 539 9.17 28.37 17.24
C SER A 539 8.33 27.90 16.05
N VAL A 540 8.96 27.34 15.02
CA VAL A 540 8.29 26.82 13.82
C VAL A 540 7.61 25.50 14.14
N VAL A 541 8.23 24.66 14.96
CA VAL A 541 7.61 23.42 15.45
C VAL A 541 6.38 23.75 16.31
N ALA A 542 6.44 24.75 17.19
CA ALA A 542 5.27 25.21 17.94
C ALA A 542 4.16 25.71 17.01
N LYS A 543 4.51 26.52 16.01
CA LYS A 543 3.58 27.03 15.00
C LYS A 543 2.94 25.90 14.17
N GLU A 544 3.73 24.96 13.64
CA GLU A 544 3.24 23.82 12.86
C GLU A 544 2.37 22.86 13.67
N LEU A 545 2.55 22.77 14.99
CA LEU A 545 1.69 22.00 15.90
C LEU A 545 0.32 22.68 16.11
N ASN A 546 0.31 24.01 16.24
CA ASN A 546 -0.92 24.79 16.44
C ASN A 546 -1.72 24.95 15.14
N GLU A 547 -1.06 25.20 14.00
CA GLU A 547 -1.70 25.41 12.69
C GLU A 547 -2.24 24.11 12.08
N ASN A 548 -1.42 23.05 12.02
CA ASN A 548 -1.81 21.81 11.33
C ASN A 548 -2.46 20.78 12.28
N GLY A 549 -2.30 20.96 13.59
CA GLY A 549 -2.63 19.94 14.57
C GLY A 549 -1.65 18.76 14.53
N PHE A 550 -1.54 18.05 15.66
CA PHE A 550 -0.45 17.12 15.96
C PHE A 550 -0.26 16.02 14.91
N ARG A 551 -1.37 15.49 14.38
CA ARG A 551 -1.34 14.43 13.39
C ARG A 551 -0.83 14.93 12.04
N SER A 552 -1.17 16.15 11.64
CA SER A 552 -0.80 16.72 10.34
C SER A 552 0.43 17.63 10.38
N THR A 553 1.09 17.81 11.52
CA THR A 553 2.46 18.33 11.56
C THR A 553 3.43 17.38 10.85
N ARG A 554 4.40 17.94 10.11
CA ARG A 554 5.45 17.21 9.39
C ARG A 554 6.31 16.35 10.32
N ARG A 555 6.89 15.26 9.78
CA ARG A 555 7.79 14.34 10.50
C ARG A 555 9.17 14.23 9.83
N THR A 556 9.22 14.15 8.51
CA THR A 556 10.44 14.14 7.69
C THR A 556 11.15 15.49 7.76
N LYS A 557 12.46 15.42 7.99
CA LYS A 557 13.32 16.58 8.22
C LYS A 557 13.77 17.22 6.90
N ILE A 558 14.09 18.51 6.95
CA ILE A 558 14.60 19.25 5.79
C ILE A 558 16.00 19.76 6.11
N ILE A 559 16.94 19.45 5.22
CA ILE A 559 18.32 19.92 5.26
C ILE A 559 18.50 20.92 4.11
N CYS A 560 19.09 22.08 4.40
CA CYS A 560 19.39 23.10 3.38
C CYS A 560 20.89 23.32 3.32
N THR A 561 21.47 23.20 2.14
CA THR A 561 22.85 23.67 1.91
C THR A 561 22.87 25.19 1.91
N ILE A 562 23.75 25.78 2.73
CA ILE A 562 23.92 27.22 2.84
C ILE A 562 25.01 27.68 1.88
N GLY A 563 24.67 28.65 1.04
CA GLY A 563 25.55 29.24 0.03
C GLY A 563 25.30 30.75 -0.12
N PRO A 564 25.79 31.38 -1.20
CA PRO A 564 25.67 32.82 -1.41
C PRO A 564 24.24 33.38 -1.33
N THR A 565 23.22 32.65 -1.81
CA THR A 565 21.84 33.16 -1.78
C THR A 565 21.15 32.98 -0.42
N SER A 566 21.70 32.15 0.47
CA SER A 566 21.10 31.75 1.75
C SER A 566 21.89 32.12 3.01
N CYS A 567 23.12 32.65 2.90
CA CYS A 567 23.99 32.93 4.04
C CYS A 567 23.67 34.22 4.83
N SER A 568 22.71 35.04 4.38
CA SER A 568 22.29 36.26 5.09
C SER A 568 21.41 35.92 6.29
N SER A 569 21.51 36.70 7.38
CA SER A 569 20.71 36.43 8.59
C SER A 569 19.20 36.48 8.35
N ALA A 570 18.75 37.29 7.38
CA ALA A 570 17.34 37.34 6.96
C ALA A 570 16.93 36.06 6.21
N MET A 571 17.72 35.59 5.24
CA MET A 571 17.38 34.36 4.51
C MET A 571 17.53 33.11 5.38
N LEU A 572 18.55 33.03 6.24
CA LEU A 572 18.68 31.95 7.23
C LEU A 572 17.43 31.86 8.13
N GLN A 573 16.87 33.00 8.54
CA GLN A 573 15.60 33.02 9.25
C GLN A 573 14.45 32.54 8.36
N THR A 574 14.32 33.05 7.13
CA THR A 574 13.26 32.61 6.19
C THR A 574 13.29 31.11 5.94
N LEU A 575 14.48 30.50 5.81
CA LEU A 575 14.63 29.05 5.66
C LEU A 575 14.23 28.30 6.93
N ALA A 576 14.59 28.82 8.12
CA ALA A 576 14.13 28.27 9.40
C ALA A 576 12.60 28.34 9.52
N ASP A 577 12.00 29.53 9.33
CA ASP A 577 10.55 29.79 9.33
C ASP A 577 9.77 28.87 8.37
N ASN A 578 10.35 28.56 7.20
CA ASN A 578 9.78 27.61 6.24
C ASN A 578 9.95 26.14 6.65
N GLY A 579 10.89 25.80 7.55
CA GLY A 579 10.98 24.48 8.19
C GLY A 579 12.36 23.80 8.15
N MET A 580 13.44 24.51 7.82
CA MET A 580 14.81 23.97 7.84
C MET A 580 15.17 23.42 9.24
N ASN A 581 15.63 22.16 9.28
CA ASN A 581 16.05 21.49 10.52
C ASN A 581 17.58 21.39 10.66
N VAL A 582 18.30 21.30 9.54
CA VAL A 582 19.77 21.23 9.52
C VAL A 582 20.31 22.15 8.41
N ALA A 583 21.31 22.94 8.74
CA ALA A 583 22.09 23.73 7.78
C ALA A 583 23.35 22.95 7.38
N ARG A 584 23.49 22.61 6.09
CA ARG A 584 24.66 21.95 5.50
C ARG A 584 25.65 22.99 5.00
N LEU A 585 26.93 22.82 5.33
CA LEU A 585 28.05 23.63 4.88
C LEU A 585 28.92 22.74 3.99
N ASN A 586 28.96 23.04 2.69
CA ASN A 586 29.72 22.26 1.71
C ASN A 586 31.18 22.75 1.66
N MET A 587 32.15 21.89 1.99
CA MET A 587 33.57 22.27 2.04
C MET A 587 34.30 22.20 0.69
N CYS A 588 33.63 21.76 -0.39
CA CYS A 588 34.14 21.94 -1.77
C CYS A 588 34.21 23.43 -2.16
N HIS A 589 33.50 24.32 -1.44
CA HIS A 589 33.39 25.74 -1.76
C HIS A 589 33.51 26.63 -0.52
N GLY A 590 33.97 27.85 -0.72
CA GLY A 590 34.13 28.85 0.36
C GLY A 590 35.30 28.57 1.29
N THR A 591 35.73 29.59 2.03
CA THR A 591 36.85 29.47 2.99
C THR A 591 36.35 29.15 4.39
N ARG A 592 37.24 28.66 5.26
CA ARG A 592 36.91 28.36 6.68
C ARG A 592 36.46 29.61 7.45
N GLU A 593 36.96 30.77 7.07
CA GLU A 593 36.56 32.08 7.63
C GLU A 593 35.11 32.41 7.23
N TRP A 594 34.73 32.19 5.97
CA TRP A 594 33.35 32.36 5.51
C TRP A 594 32.40 31.40 6.23
N HIS A 595 32.75 30.12 6.30
CA HIS A 595 31.97 29.11 7.03
C HIS A 595 31.85 29.44 8.53
N THR A 596 32.89 30.00 9.16
CA THR A 596 32.86 30.45 10.56
C THR A 596 31.80 31.53 10.80
N GLU A 597 31.71 32.51 9.91
CA GLU A 597 30.72 33.59 10.01
C GLU A 597 29.29 33.08 9.73
N VAL A 598 29.11 32.11 8.83
CA VAL A 598 27.82 31.42 8.63
C VAL A 598 27.40 30.64 9.89
N ILE A 599 28.31 29.85 10.48
CA ILE A 599 28.09 29.11 11.74
C ILE A 599 27.67 30.06 12.87
N LYS A 600 28.34 31.21 12.97
CA LYS A 600 28.02 32.27 13.95
C LYS A 600 26.61 32.82 13.76
N ARG A 601 26.17 33.09 12.52
CA ARG A 601 24.80 33.54 12.23
C ARG A 601 23.74 32.50 12.56
N ILE A 602 23.98 31.21 12.25
CA ILE A 602 23.06 30.12 12.61
C ILE A 602 22.96 29.98 14.14
N ARG A 603 24.07 30.15 14.86
CA ARG A 603 24.08 30.17 16.33
C ARG A 603 23.32 31.37 16.91
N GLN A 604 23.51 32.55 16.35
CA GLN A 604 22.77 33.75 16.72
C GLN A 604 21.27 33.57 16.48
N LEU A 605 20.89 33.03 15.32
CA LEU A 605 19.50 32.68 14.97
C LEU A 605 18.86 31.78 16.03
N ASN A 606 19.52 30.67 16.38
CA ASN A 606 19.06 29.76 17.43
C ASN A 606 18.94 30.45 18.81
N ALA A 607 19.94 31.24 19.20
CA ALA A 607 20.00 31.87 20.52
C ALA A 607 19.01 33.03 20.71
N GLU A 608 18.79 33.86 19.69
CA GLU A 608 17.92 35.05 19.77
C GLU A 608 16.45 34.73 19.52
N LYS A 609 16.15 33.73 18.67
CA LYS A 609 14.79 33.45 18.18
C LYS A 609 14.27 32.06 18.57
N GLY A 610 15.05 31.28 19.32
CA GLY A 610 14.63 30.02 19.93
C GLY A 610 14.65 28.79 19.01
N TYR A 611 15.04 28.94 17.74
CA TYR A 611 15.18 27.84 16.79
C TYR A 611 16.21 26.80 17.28
N SER A 612 16.11 25.59 16.72
CA SER A 612 17.02 24.47 17.01
C SER A 612 17.72 23.94 15.76
N VAL A 613 18.07 24.81 14.79
CA VAL A 613 18.76 24.43 13.55
C VAL A 613 20.12 23.82 13.90
N ALA A 614 20.34 22.56 13.50
CA ALA A 614 21.62 21.87 13.67
C ALA A 614 22.58 22.21 12.53
N ILE A 615 23.89 22.04 12.75
CA ILE A 615 24.93 22.37 11.78
C ILE A 615 25.63 21.09 11.31
N MET A 616 25.63 20.88 9.99
CA MET A 616 26.36 19.80 9.31
C MET A 616 27.48 20.39 8.47
N LEU A 617 28.70 19.87 8.61
CA LEU A 617 29.80 20.12 7.69
C LEU A 617 29.94 18.91 6.76
N ASP A 618 30.05 19.14 5.46
CA ASP A 618 30.20 18.09 4.44
C ASP A 618 31.58 18.23 3.77
N THR A 619 32.37 17.15 3.83
CA THR A 619 33.74 17.08 3.30
C THR A 619 33.79 17.11 1.78
N GLU A 620 34.93 17.44 1.20
CA GLU A 620 35.13 17.35 -0.25
C GLU A 620 35.35 15.89 -0.66
N GLY A 621 36.22 15.17 0.06
CA GLY A 621 36.66 13.82 -0.29
C GLY A 621 37.71 13.82 -1.41
N SER A 622 38.23 12.63 -1.74
CA SER A 622 39.20 12.49 -2.84
C SER A 622 38.64 11.67 -4.01
N GLU A 623 38.29 12.38 -5.08
CA GLU A 623 38.00 11.83 -6.41
C GLU A 623 38.75 12.63 -7.48
N VAL A 624 38.73 12.15 -8.72
CA VAL A 624 39.34 12.88 -9.85
C VAL A 624 38.47 14.08 -10.21
N HIS A 625 39.07 15.26 -10.22
CA HIS A 625 38.42 16.51 -10.60
C HIS A 625 39.23 17.24 -11.67
N LEU A 626 38.59 18.20 -12.34
CA LEU A 626 39.29 19.20 -13.13
C LEU A 626 40.00 20.21 -12.22
N ASN A 627 41.07 20.79 -12.74
CA ASN A 627 41.71 21.94 -12.13
C ASN A 627 40.86 23.21 -12.34
N GLU A 628 41.33 24.36 -11.87
CA GLU A 628 40.60 25.61 -12.05
C GLU A 628 40.58 26.04 -13.52
N ILE A 629 39.38 26.33 -14.00
CA ILE A 629 39.13 26.85 -15.35
C ILE A 629 38.63 28.30 -15.20
N PRO A 630 39.21 29.30 -15.91
CA PRO A 630 38.84 30.71 -15.72
C PRO A 630 37.37 31.03 -16.05
N GLU A 631 36.84 30.42 -17.11
CA GLU A 631 35.45 30.57 -17.56
C GLU A 631 34.88 29.20 -17.97
N PRO A 632 33.56 28.95 -17.83
CA PRO A 632 32.93 27.72 -18.30
C PRO A 632 33.21 27.46 -19.79
N ILE A 633 33.72 26.28 -20.10
CA ILE A 633 34.01 25.88 -21.48
C ILE A 633 32.76 25.24 -22.07
N LYS A 634 32.28 25.77 -23.19
CA LYS A 634 31.24 25.10 -24.00
C LYS A 634 31.94 24.14 -24.97
N ALA A 635 31.64 22.86 -24.85
CA ALA A 635 32.22 21.79 -25.67
C ALA A 635 31.19 21.30 -26.71
N GLU A 636 31.54 21.38 -27.99
CA GLU A 636 30.70 20.99 -29.12
C GLU A 636 31.14 19.64 -29.72
N VAL A 637 30.21 18.92 -30.37
CA VAL A 637 30.45 17.57 -30.88
C VAL A 637 31.65 17.52 -31.84
N GLY A 638 32.59 16.65 -31.54
CA GLY A 638 33.78 16.40 -32.34
C GLY A 638 34.94 17.38 -32.13
N GLU A 639 34.82 18.37 -31.23
CA GLU A 639 35.97 19.16 -30.77
C GLU A 639 36.96 18.29 -29.98
N GLU A 640 38.25 18.62 -30.05
CA GLU A 640 39.30 17.91 -29.35
C GLU A 640 39.79 18.67 -28.11
N TYR A 641 39.95 17.96 -26.99
CA TYR A 641 40.38 18.48 -25.70
C TYR A 641 41.52 17.64 -25.13
N VAL A 642 42.52 18.31 -24.55
CA VAL A 642 43.71 17.66 -23.99
C VAL A 642 43.65 17.69 -22.47
N PHE A 643 43.45 16.53 -21.84
CA PHE A 643 43.47 16.38 -20.38
C PHE A 643 44.90 16.11 -19.93
N THR A 644 45.43 16.95 -19.02
CA THR A 644 46.83 16.87 -18.58
C THR A 644 46.99 16.99 -17.07
N ILE A 645 48.00 16.31 -16.52
CA ILE A 645 48.45 16.45 -15.12
C ILE A 645 49.47 17.60 -14.95
N ARG A 646 49.82 18.28 -16.04
CA ARG A 646 50.72 19.44 -16.05
C ARG A 646 49.93 20.75 -15.92
N ASP A 647 50.63 21.86 -15.84
CA ASP A 647 50.00 23.18 -16.02
C ASP A 647 49.41 23.27 -17.44
N PRO A 648 48.08 23.39 -17.62
CA PRO A 648 47.48 23.40 -18.95
C PRO A 648 47.91 24.61 -19.79
N SER A 649 48.42 25.69 -19.18
CA SER A 649 48.88 26.88 -19.90
C SER A 649 50.17 26.68 -20.72
N VAL A 650 50.87 25.55 -20.55
CA VAL A 650 52.08 25.20 -21.32
C VAL A 650 51.80 24.38 -22.59
N LEU A 651 50.53 24.14 -22.90
CA LEU A 651 50.06 23.41 -24.08
C LEU A 651 49.34 24.34 -25.06
N GLU A 652 49.47 24.04 -26.35
CA GLU A 652 48.70 24.72 -27.41
C GLU A 652 47.34 24.04 -27.60
N GLY A 653 46.27 24.83 -27.74
CA GLY A 653 44.90 24.34 -27.95
C GLY A 653 44.06 24.25 -26.67
N ASN A 654 42.99 23.44 -26.73
CA ASN A 654 42.01 23.31 -25.65
C ASN A 654 42.50 22.34 -24.54
N ALA A 655 43.50 22.77 -23.77
CA ALA A 655 44.05 21.99 -22.65
C ALA A 655 43.29 22.22 -21.33
N ILE A 656 43.02 21.13 -20.60
CA ILE A 656 42.35 21.14 -19.30
C ILE A 656 43.20 20.35 -18.30
N GLY A 657 43.48 20.95 -17.14
CA GLY A 657 44.20 20.27 -16.07
C GLY A 657 43.31 19.28 -15.32
N VAL A 658 43.85 18.13 -14.91
CA VAL A 658 43.22 17.17 -14.00
C VAL A 658 43.98 17.06 -12.67
N SER A 659 43.26 16.82 -11.59
CA SER A 659 43.78 16.82 -10.21
C SER A 659 44.45 15.50 -9.78
N TYR A 660 44.75 14.60 -10.72
CA TYR A 660 45.12 13.21 -10.43
C TYR A 660 46.34 12.76 -11.25
N ASP A 661 47.50 12.69 -10.61
CA ASP A 661 48.81 12.43 -11.25
C ASP A 661 48.87 11.14 -12.08
N ALA A 662 48.09 10.12 -11.72
CA ALA A 662 48.06 8.84 -12.42
C ALA A 662 46.88 8.69 -13.42
N PHE A 663 46.22 9.79 -13.78
CA PHE A 663 45.12 9.79 -14.77
C PHE A 663 45.53 9.14 -16.09
N ILE A 664 46.73 9.47 -16.59
CA ILE A 664 47.31 8.87 -17.79
C ILE A 664 47.55 7.37 -17.67
N ASP A 665 47.79 6.82 -16.48
CA ASP A 665 48.04 5.38 -16.29
C ASP A 665 46.74 4.57 -16.30
N ASP A 666 45.64 5.15 -15.83
CA ASP A 666 44.34 4.48 -15.70
C ASP A 666 43.53 4.49 -17.02
N VAL A 667 43.74 5.50 -17.87
CA VAL A 667 43.05 5.71 -19.15
C VAL A 667 43.61 4.85 -20.29
N GLN A 668 42.74 4.34 -21.17
CA GLN A 668 43.05 3.69 -22.45
C GLN A 668 42.37 4.40 -23.63
N VAL A 669 42.85 4.15 -24.85
CA VAL A 669 42.22 4.66 -26.08
C VAL A 669 40.89 3.93 -26.29
N GLY A 670 39.82 4.68 -26.57
CA GLY A 670 38.43 4.20 -26.60
C GLY A 670 37.73 4.20 -25.23
N ASP A 671 38.38 4.68 -24.16
CA ASP A 671 37.68 5.01 -22.92
C ASP A 671 36.90 6.32 -23.07
N LEU A 672 35.82 6.48 -22.30
CA LEU A 672 35.01 7.68 -22.23
C LEU A 672 35.35 8.46 -20.94
N VAL A 673 35.76 9.71 -21.10
CA VAL A 673 35.93 10.67 -20.01
C VAL A 673 34.59 11.38 -19.79
N VAL A 674 33.96 11.11 -18.65
CA VAL A 674 32.62 11.61 -18.30
C VAL A 674 32.77 12.72 -17.25
N VAL A 675 32.29 13.91 -17.58
CA VAL A 675 32.36 15.10 -16.71
C VAL A 675 31.01 15.35 -16.03
N ASP A 676 31.03 15.64 -14.73
CA ASP A 676 29.86 15.92 -13.87
C ASP A 676 28.69 14.93 -14.08
N GLY A 677 29.01 13.63 -14.17
CA GLY A 677 28.02 12.55 -14.27
C GLY A 677 27.28 12.45 -15.61
N GLY A 678 27.86 12.99 -16.69
CA GLY A 678 27.29 12.92 -18.05
C GLY A 678 26.81 14.26 -18.60
N MET A 679 27.27 15.38 -18.02
CA MET A 679 27.05 16.71 -18.59
C MET A 679 27.86 16.93 -19.88
N VAL A 680 29.03 16.30 -19.98
CA VAL A 680 29.87 16.21 -21.18
C VAL A 680 30.55 14.84 -21.17
N SER A 681 30.62 14.19 -22.35
CA SER A 681 31.31 12.90 -22.54
C SER A 681 32.34 13.05 -23.66
N LEU A 682 33.58 12.62 -23.44
CA LEU A 682 34.67 12.73 -24.43
C LEU A 682 35.40 11.39 -24.61
N GLU A 683 35.44 10.87 -25.84
CA GLU A 683 36.15 9.64 -26.18
C GLU A 683 37.66 9.88 -26.24
N VAL A 684 38.46 9.02 -25.62
CA VAL A 684 39.93 9.09 -25.66
C VAL A 684 40.46 8.59 -27.00
N ILE A 685 40.92 9.51 -27.84
CA ILE A 685 41.42 9.20 -29.18
C ILE A 685 42.91 8.87 -29.21
N SER A 686 43.73 9.43 -28.31
CA SER A 686 45.16 9.12 -28.23
C SER A 686 45.80 9.53 -26.89
N LYS A 687 47.03 9.07 -26.66
CA LYS A 687 47.84 9.36 -25.46
C LYS A 687 49.21 9.88 -25.90
N ALA A 688 49.63 11.03 -25.39
CA ALA A 688 50.87 11.71 -25.78
C ALA A 688 51.68 12.09 -24.53
N GLY A 689 52.61 11.22 -24.12
CA GLY A 689 53.35 11.41 -22.87
C GLY A 689 52.39 11.41 -21.66
N PRO A 690 52.37 12.46 -20.82
CA PRO A 690 51.44 12.59 -19.70
C PRO A 690 50.04 13.11 -20.09
N ASP A 691 49.81 13.43 -21.37
CA ASP A 691 48.59 14.07 -21.84
C ASP A 691 47.64 13.07 -22.54
N VAL A 692 46.35 13.20 -22.29
CA VAL A 692 45.27 12.40 -22.89
C VAL A 692 44.52 13.28 -23.88
N VAL A 693 44.55 12.93 -25.17
CA VAL A 693 43.76 13.63 -26.19
C VAL A 693 42.40 12.95 -26.30
N THR A 694 41.35 13.75 -26.15
CA THR A 694 39.96 13.32 -26.17
C THR A 694 39.17 14.07 -27.23
N LYS A 695 38.03 13.53 -27.64
CA LYS A 695 37.11 14.12 -28.60
C LYS A 695 35.69 14.09 -28.05
N VAL A 696 34.98 15.22 -28.11
CA VAL A 696 33.61 15.33 -27.59
C VAL A 696 32.67 14.39 -28.34
N GLU A 697 32.01 13.50 -27.60
CA GLU A 697 30.91 12.66 -28.07
C GLU A 697 29.56 13.31 -27.72
N ASP A 698 29.35 13.59 -26.42
CA ASP A 698 28.18 14.32 -25.91
C ASP A 698 28.56 15.79 -25.62
N PRO A 699 27.90 16.79 -26.26
CA PRO A 699 28.22 18.20 -26.10
C PRO A 699 27.60 18.79 -24.83
N GLY A 700 28.24 19.81 -24.24
CA GLY A 700 27.73 20.45 -23.04
C GLY A 700 28.63 21.55 -22.49
N ILE A 701 28.60 21.74 -21.16
CA ILE A 701 29.39 22.77 -20.47
C ILE A 701 30.31 22.10 -19.44
N ILE A 702 31.61 22.32 -19.59
CA ILE A 702 32.63 21.92 -18.62
C ILE A 702 32.83 23.06 -17.61
N LEU A 703 32.66 22.74 -16.33
CA LEU A 703 32.80 23.68 -15.22
C LEU A 703 34.17 23.53 -14.52
N SER A 704 34.61 24.62 -13.89
CA SER A 704 35.79 24.60 -13.00
C SER A 704 35.56 23.64 -11.83
N ARG A 705 36.57 22.81 -11.51
CA ARG A 705 36.50 21.77 -10.45
C ARG A 705 35.43 20.68 -10.68
N ALA A 706 34.92 20.49 -11.90
CA ALA A 706 33.99 19.41 -12.23
C ALA A 706 34.56 18.02 -11.88
N ASN A 707 33.69 17.08 -11.49
CA ASN A 707 34.07 15.69 -11.24
C ASN A 707 34.34 14.96 -12.57
N VAL A 708 35.31 14.05 -12.57
CA VAL A 708 35.67 13.25 -13.74
C VAL A 708 35.57 11.76 -13.41
N THR A 709 34.70 11.06 -14.14
CA THR A 709 34.58 9.60 -14.08
C THR A 709 35.08 8.99 -15.39
N LEU A 710 35.78 7.87 -15.32
CA LEU A 710 36.27 7.13 -16.49
C LEU A 710 35.38 5.91 -16.76
N ARG A 711 34.97 5.70 -18.02
CA ARG A 711 34.20 4.53 -18.44
C ARG A 711 34.85 3.77 -19.60
N ARG A 712 34.73 2.44 -19.60
CA ARG A 712 35.24 1.54 -20.64
C ARG A 712 34.16 0.51 -20.98
N HIS A 713 33.72 0.47 -22.24
CA HIS A 713 32.58 -0.36 -22.68
C HIS A 713 31.29 -0.17 -21.85
N GLY A 714 31.07 1.03 -21.31
CA GLY A 714 29.92 1.37 -20.46
C GLY A 714 30.11 1.13 -18.96
N GLU A 715 31.12 0.37 -18.54
CA GLU A 715 31.45 0.10 -17.13
C GLU A 715 32.43 1.15 -16.57
N ILE A 716 32.42 1.38 -15.25
CA ILE A 716 33.35 2.31 -14.59
C ILE A 716 34.78 1.73 -14.53
N VAL A 717 35.78 2.53 -14.92
CA VAL A 717 37.19 2.12 -14.86
C VAL A 717 37.68 2.19 -13.41
N ARG A 718 37.98 1.03 -12.83
CA ARG A 718 38.59 0.89 -11.51
C ARG A 718 40.04 0.43 -11.66
N ALA A 719 40.96 1.37 -11.52
CA ALA A 719 42.40 1.16 -11.59
C ALA A 719 43.07 1.78 -10.36
N ARG A 720 44.06 2.68 -10.51
CA ARG A 720 44.70 3.34 -9.35
C ARG A 720 43.78 4.39 -8.71
N ASN A 721 42.87 5.00 -9.47
CA ASN A 721 41.85 5.94 -8.99
C ASN A 721 41.01 5.38 -7.83
N ALA A 722 40.68 4.08 -7.88
CA ALA A 722 39.95 3.41 -6.80
C ALA A 722 40.71 3.46 -5.45
N MET A 723 42.05 3.54 -5.48
CA MET A 723 42.91 3.62 -4.28
C MET A 723 43.04 5.04 -3.70
N LEU A 724 42.39 6.06 -4.27
CA LEU A 724 42.35 7.40 -3.68
C LEU A 724 41.76 7.36 -2.25
N PRO A 725 42.40 8.03 -1.28
CA PRO A 725 41.98 7.99 0.12
C PRO A 725 40.66 8.74 0.31
N VAL A 726 39.71 8.16 1.03
CA VAL A 726 38.39 8.78 1.22
C VAL A 726 38.47 10.18 1.86
N LEU A 727 39.42 10.39 2.78
CA LEU A 727 39.71 11.70 3.37
C LEU A 727 41.08 12.20 2.88
N SER A 728 41.08 13.31 2.16
CA SER A 728 42.31 14.01 1.72
C SER A 728 43.00 14.71 2.89
N SER A 729 44.23 15.21 2.66
CA SER A 729 44.91 16.11 3.61
C SER A 729 44.13 17.40 3.89
N LYS A 730 43.28 17.84 2.95
CA LYS A 730 42.38 18.98 3.15
C LYS A 730 41.20 18.60 4.05
N ASP A 731 40.59 17.43 3.85
CA ASP A 731 39.49 16.94 4.69
C ASP A 731 39.97 16.70 6.14
N TRP A 732 41.19 16.17 6.31
CA TRP A 732 42.14 16.49 7.40
C TRP A 732 41.79 17.76 8.20
N LEU A 733 42.09 18.90 7.58
CA LEU A 733 41.97 20.21 8.21
C LEU A 733 40.51 20.69 8.34
N ASP A 734 39.61 20.23 7.46
CA ASP A 734 38.18 20.54 7.53
C ASP A 734 37.47 19.79 8.66
N VAL A 735 37.92 18.58 9.01
CA VAL A 735 37.49 17.83 10.21
C VAL A 735 37.98 18.51 11.49
N ASP A 736 39.25 18.89 11.56
CA ASP A 736 39.77 19.63 12.73
C ASP A 736 39.06 21.00 12.87
N PHE A 737 38.75 21.66 11.75
CA PHE A 737 37.89 22.85 11.74
C PHE A 737 36.49 22.55 12.26
N ALA A 738 35.82 21.49 11.80
CA ALA A 738 34.50 21.07 12.27
C ALA A 738 34.45 20.82 13.79
N ILE A 739 35.48 20.16 14.33
CA ILE A 739 35.67 19.92 15.76
C ILE A 739 35.84 21.25 16.51
N SER A 740 36.72 22.14 16.04
CA SER A 740 36.94 23.46 16.63
C SER A 740 35.66 24.30 16.65
N GLN A 741 34.86 24.20 15.59
CA GLN A 741 33.58 24.87 15.44
C GLN A 741 32.45 24.16 16.15
N LYS A 742 32.65 22.99 16.78
CA LYS A 742 31.63 22.24 17.54
C LYS A 742 30.33 22.01 16.76
N VAL A 743 30.44 21.61 15.49
CA VAL A 743 29.28 21.25 14.65
C VAL A 743 28.50 20.07 15.25
N ASP A 744 27.33 19.77 14.70
CA ASP A 744 26.49 18.66 15.16
C ASP A 744 26.75 17.37 14.37
N PHE A 745 27.05 17.52 13.08
CA PHE A 745 27.31 16.43 12.14
C PHE A 745 28.52 16.70 11.25
N ILE A 746 29.25 15.64 10.90
CA ILE A 746 30.23 15.62 9.80
C ILE A 746 29.75 14.60 8.78
N ALA A 747 29.45 15.04 7.56
CA ALA A 747 29.19 14.16 6.42
C ALA A 747 30.50 13.90 5.67
N VAL A 748 30.76 12.63 5.38
CA VAL A 748 31.99 12.13 4.75
C VAL A 748 31.65 11.70 3.33
N SER A 749 32.37 12.26 2.37
CA SER A 749 32.20 12.00 0.93
C SER A 749 32.91 10.72 0.48
N PHE A 750 32.42 10.10 -0.58
CA PHE A 750 32.97 8.93 -1.28
C PHE A 750 33.38 7.77 -0.38
N VAL A 751 32.54 7.40 0.60
CA VAL A 751 32.87 6.37 1.61
C VAL A 751 32.91 4.98 0.98
N LYS A 752 34.10 4.38 0.95
CA LYS A 752 34.35 3.07 0.33
C LYS A 752 34.22 1.88 1.30
N THR A 753 34.54 2.07 2.59
CA THR A 753 34.54 0.99 3.62
C THR A 753 34.16 1.51 5.01
N ALA A 754 33.75 0.59 5.89
CA ALA A 754 33.44 0.89 7.29
C ALA A 754 34.62 1.45 8.10
N ASP A 755 35.86 1.03 7.78
CA ASP A 755 37.06 1.42 8.53
C ASP A 755 37.31 2.93 8.52
N VAL A 756 37.02 3.62 7.40
CA VAL A 756 37.17 5.08 7.32
C VAL A 756 36.28 5.78 8.35
N ILE A 757 35.04 5.31 8.49
CA ILE A 757 34.06 5.84 9.44
C ILE A 757 34.48 5.55 10.88
N ASN A 758 34.95 4.33 11.17
CA ASN A 758 35.44 3.95 12.50
C ASN A 758 36.68 4.77 12.91
N ASN A 759 37.61 4.98 11.98
CA ASN A 759 38.81 5.81 12.19
C ASN A 759 38.46 7.28 12.44
N LEU A 760 37.58 7.87 11.62
CA LEU A 760 37.14 9.25 11.80
C LEU A 760 36.38 9.44 13.13
N LYS A 761 35.47 8.53 13.48
CA LYS A 761 34.74 8.58 14.76
C LYS A 761 35.70 8.50 15.95
N SER A 762 36.70 7.62 15.89
CA SER A 762 37.74 7.51 16.93
C SER A 762 38.55 8.79 17.06
N TYR A 763 38.94 9.40 15.94
CA TYR A 763 39.66 10.68 15.88
C TYR A 763 38.84 11.83 16.48
N VAL A 764 37.58 11.98 16.04
CA VAL A 764 36.64 12.99 16.53
C VAL A 764 36.41 12.84 18.04
N VAL A 765 36.19 11.62 18.54
CA VAL A 765 36.02 11.35 19.98
C VAL A 765 37.29 11.66 20.78
N SER A 766 38.49 11.45 20.22
CA SER A 766 39.76 11.74 20.91
C SER A 766 40.07 13.24 21.05
N ARG A 767 39.48 14.09 20.21
CA ARG A 767 39.80 15.54 20.13
C ARG A 767 38.64 16.45 20.52
N SER A 768 37.40 16.03 20.33
CA SER A 768 36.22 16.85 20.57
C SER A 768 35.75 16.74 22.02
N GLY A 769 35.58 17.89 22.69
CA GLY A 769 34.88 17.97 23.98
C GLY A 769 33.35 17.79 23.89
N LYS A 770 32.80 17.61 22.69
CA LYS A 770 31.36 17.43 22.38
C LYS A 770 31.18 16.21 21.46
N PRO A 771 30.16 15.35 21.64
CA PRO A 771 29.83 14.33 20.66
C PRO A 771 29.38 14.96 19.32
N ILE A 772 30.02 14.56 18.22
CA ILE A 772 29.66 14.92 16.84
C ILE A 772 29.32 13.60 16.12
N GLU A 773 28.21 13.57 15.39
CA GLU A 773 27.77 12.37 14.68
C GLU A 773 28.36 12.33 13.26
N VAL A 774 28.87 11.16 12.84
CA VAL A 774 29.48 10.97 11.52
C VAL A 774 28.48 10.32 10.56
N ILE A 775 28.29 10.96 9.41
CA ILE A 775 27.36 10.54 8.35
C ILE A 775 28.16 10.04 7.15
N ALA A 776 27.93 8.80 6.71
CA ALA A 776 28.53 8.31 5.47
C ALA A 776 27.67 8.71 4.26
N LYS A 777 28.29 9.22 3.20
CA LYS A 777 27.65 9.42 1.90
C LYS A 777 27.86 8.16 1.04
N VAL A 778 26.76 7.51 0.67
CA VAL A 778 26.71 6.37 -0.25
C VAL A 778 26.57 6.95 -1.65
N GLU A 779 27.72 7.06 -2.32
CA GLU A 779 27.85 7.83 -3.56
C GLU A 779 28.93 7.35 -4.53
N SER A 780 29.67 6.29 -4.19
CA SER A 780 30.68 5.68 -5.06
C SER A 780 30.29 4.25 -5.45
N TYR A 781 30.84 3.74 -6.56
CA TYR A 781 30.67 2.34 -6.94
C TYR A 781 31.07 1.39 -5.80
N ASP A 782 32.16 1.71 -5.10
CA ASP A 782 32.71 0.91 -3.99
C ASP A 782 31.84 0.94 -2.73
N SER A 783 31.02 1.98 -2.55
CA SER A 783 30.08 2.04 -1.43
C SER A 783 28.97 0.99 -1.54
N VAL A 784 28.52 0.66 -2.75
CA VAL A 784 27.36 -0.21 -3.02
C VAL A 784 27.51 -1.65 -2.47
N PRO A 785 28.59 -2.41 -2.78
CA PRO A 785 28.77 -3.74 -2.19
C PRO A 785 28.96 -3.70 -0.66
N ASN A 786 29.45 -2.57 -0.12
CA ASN A 786 29.79 -2.39 1.29
C ASN A 786 28.69 -1.68 2.11
N ILE A 787 27.50 -1.44 1.53
CA ILE A 787 26.39 -0.70 2.18
C ILE A 787 26.12 -1.17 3.61
N GLN A 788 26.13 -2.49 3.85
CA GLN A 788 25.85 -3.06 5.17
C GLN A 788 26.81 -2.54 6.25
N GLU A 789 28.11 -2.76 6.06
CA GLU A 789 29.14 -2.42 7.04
C GLU A 789 29.28 -0.90 7.24
N ILE A 790 29.08 -0.13 6.16
CA ILE A 790 29.08 1.33 6.19
C ILE A 790 27.93 1.84 7.08
N ILE A 791 26.69 1.37 6.89
CA ILE A 791 25.55 1.76 7.74
C ILE A 791 25.79 1.35 9.20
N GLU A 792 26.37 0.18 9.46
CA GLU A 792 26.66 -0.31 10.82
C GLU A 792 27.65 0.62 11.56
N ALA A 793 28.73 1.06 10.89
CA ALA A 793 29.73 1.96 11.45
C ALA A 793 29.25 3.41 11.63
N SER A 794 28.44 3.94 10.71
CA SER A 794 27.99 5.34 10.70
C SER A 794 26.97 5.68 11.78
N ASP A 795 26.82 6.96 12.12
CA ASP A 795 25.74 7.42 13.02
C ASP A 795 24.45 7.74 12.25
N ALA A 796 24.58 8.18 11.00
CA ALA A 796 23.53 8.29 9.99
C ALA A 796 24.10 8.05 8.59
N VAL A 797 23.26 7.95 7.56
CA VAL A 797 23.71 7.75 6.17
C VAL A 797 22.98 8.71 5.22
N MET A 798 23.68 9.14 4.17
CA MET A 798 23.15 9.98 3.10
C MET A 798 23.26 9.25 1.77
N VAL A 799 22.15 9.12 1.05
CA VAL A 799 22.15 8.68 -0.35
C VAL A 799 22.31 9.93 -1.21
N ALA A 800 23.51 10.19 -1.71
CA ALA A 800 23.80 11.36 -2.55
C ALA A 800 23.71 10.96 -4.03
N ARG A 801 22.56 11.25 -4.63
CA ARG A 801 22.11 10.61 -5.87
C ARG A 801 22.77 11.15 -7.14
N GLY A 802 23.33 12.35 -7.09
CA GLY A 802 24.05 12.95 -8.21
C GLY A 802 25.33 12.16 -8.49
N ASP A 803 26.24 12.17 -7.52
CA ASP A 803 27.51 11.46 -7.57
C ASP A 803 27.31 9.94 -7.73
N LEU A 804 26.33 9.33 -7.01
CA LEU A 804 25.98 7.92 -7.20
C LEU A 804 25.56 7.62 -8.67
N GLY A 805 24.78 8.51 -9.30
CA GLY A 805 24.34 8.36 -10.68
C GLY A 805 25.45 8.50 -11.73
N ALA A 806 26.58 9.13 -11.40
CA ALA A 806 27.78 9.09 -12.23
C ALA A 806 28.48 7.71 -12.16
N GLN A 807 28.45 7.12 -10.97
CA GLN A 807 29.27 5.97 -10.56
C GLN A 807 28.64 4.60 -10.87
N ILE A 808 27.30 4.51 -10.90
CA ILE A 808 26.54 3.30 -11.28
C ILE A 808 25.54 3.61 -12.42
N PRO A 809 24.87 2.62 -13.04
CA PRO A 809 23.78 2.89 -13.97
C PRO A 809 22.65 3.72 -13.32
N LEU A 810 22.11 4.70 -14.06
CA LEU A 810 21.10 5.64 -13.54
C LEU A 810 19.81 4.93 -13.10
N GLU A 811 19.46 3.85 -13.79
CA GLU A 811 18.34 2.96 -13.49
C GLU A 811 18.48 2.17 -12.18
N ASP A 812 19.71 1.98 -11.68
CA ASP A 812 19.98 1.28 -10.42
C ASP A 812 19.88 2.20 -9.20
N VAL A 813 20.10 3.51 -9.36
CA VAL A 813 20.07 4.51 -8.28
C VAL A 813 18.79 4.44 -7.43
N PRO A 814 17.56 4.33 -7.99
CA PRO A 814 16.34 4.20 -7.19
C PRO A 814 16.28 2.90 -6.37
N SER A 815 16.85 1.81 -6.90
CA SER A 815 16.93 0.52 -6.22
C SER A 815 17.89 0.59 -5.02
N VAL A 816 19.09 1.14 -5.23
CA VAL A 816 20.09 1.36 -4.18
C VAL A 816 19.58 2.32 -3.10
N GLN A 817 18.95 3.44 -3.48
CA GLN A 817 18.34 4.38 -2.53
C GLN A 817 17.35 3.67 -1.60
N LYS A 818 16.43 2.89 -2.18
CA LYS A 818 15.40 2.16 -1.43
C LYS A 818 16.00 1.12 -0.49
N GLU A 819 17.06 0.45 -0.92
CA GLU A 819 17.80 -0.51 -0.12
C GLU A 819 18.50 0.16 1.07
N VAL A 820 19.24 1.25 0.85
CA VAL A 820 19.90 2.02 1.92
C VAL A 820 18.87 2.53 2.93
N VAL A 821 17.76 3.12 2.47
CA VAL A 821 16.69 3.60 3.36
C VAL A 821 16.10 2.46 4.21
N MET A 822 15.88 1.29 3.61
CA MET A 822 15.36 0.12 4.29
C MET A 822 16.35 -0.44 5.33
N ARG A 823 17.62 -0.64 4.96
CA ARG A 823 18.69 -1.12 5.87
C ARG A 823 18.94 -0.13 7.01
N CYS A 824 19.00 1.18 6.75
CA CYS A 824 19.14 2.21 7.79
C CYS A 824 18.02 2.14 8.82
N ARG A 825 16.75 2.05 8.38
CA ARG A 825 15.61 1.87 9.29
C ARG A 825 15.69 0.57 10.09
N GLN A 826 16.10 -0.53 9.46
CA GLN A 826 16.35 -1.80 10.14
C GLN A 826 17.45 -1.68 11.19
N MET A 827 18.47 -0.85 10.99
CA MET A 827 19.56 -0.60 11.95
C MET A 827 19.31 0.59 12.90
N GLY A 828 18.16 1.25 12.82
CA GLY A 828 17.87 2.44 13.62
C GLY A 828 18.80 3.62 13.35
N LYS A 829 19.45 3.65 12.18
CA LYS A 829 20.26 4.77 11.70
C LYS A 829 19.35 5.73 10.92
N PRO A 830 19.49 7.06 11.09
CA PRO A 830 18.78 8.01 10.26
C PRO A 830 19.29 7.95 8.82
N VAL A 831 18.39 8.16 7.86
CA VAL A 831 18.75 8.23 6.44
C VAL A 831 18.30 9.54 5.81
N ILE A 832 19.22 10.16 5.09
CA ILE A 832 19.04 11.37 4.28
C ILE A 832 18.99 10.93 2.81
N VAL A 833 18.06 11.48 2.04
CA VAL A 833 18.11 11.41 0.57
C VAL A 833 18.43 12.80 0.02
N ALA A 834 19.42 12.85 -0.87
CA ALA A 834 20.10 14.08 -1.29
C ALA A 834 20.30 14.16 -2.80
N SER A 835 20.46 15.41 -3.27
CA SER A 835 20.69 15.81 -4.67
C SER A 835 19.52 15.53 -5.62
N HIS A 836 19.29 16.46 -6.55
CA HIS A 836 18.27 16.42 -7.61
C HIS A 836 16.82 16.21 -7.10
N LEU A 837 16.49 16.68 -5.89
CA LEU A 837 15.10 16.64 -5.39
C LEU A 837 14.23 17.76 -5.99
N LEU A 838 14.81 18.95 -6.20
CA LEU A 838 14.12 20.12 -6.78
C LEU A 838 15.04 20.91 -7.72
N GLN A 839 15.92 20.23 -8.47
CA GLN A 839 16.96 20.83 -9.31
C GLN A 839 16.47 21.98 -10.20
N SER A 840 15.27 21.87 -10.80
CA SER A 840 14.67 22.93 -11.62
C SER A 840 14.42 24.22 -10.84
N MET A 841 14.26 24.15 -9.51
CA MET A 841 14.04 25.32 -8.65
C MET A 841 15.28 26.17 -8.40
N ILE A 842 16.43 25.78 -8.94
CA ILE A 842 17.60 26.67 -9.07
C ILE A 842 17.23 27.87 -9.97
N GLU A 843 16.55 27.62 -11.08
CA GLU A 843 16.19 28.64 -12.09
C GLU A 843 14.70 29.04 -12.04
N TYR A 844 13.80 28.11 -11.69
CA TYR A 844 12.35 28.28 -11.84
C TYR A 844 11.62 28.36 -10.49
N PRO A 845 10.54 29.17 -10.35
CA PRO A 845 9.84 29.34 -9.08
C PRO A 845 8.93 28.17 -8.69
N THR A 846 8.91 27.07 -9.46
CA THR A 846 7.96 25.96 -9.32
C THR A 846 8.60 24.69 -9.88
N PRO A 847 8.46 23.53 -9.21
CA PRO A 847 9.08 22.29 -9.65
C PRO A 847 8.33 21.61 -10.80
N THR A 848 9.02 20.70 -11.46
CA THR A 848 8.44 19.72 -12.38
C THR A 848 7.56 18.71 -11.63
N ARG A 849 6.77 17.94 -12.38
CA ARG A 849 5.97 16.84 -11.82
C ARG A 849 6.81 15.61 -11.44
N ALA A 850 7.97 15.42 -12.09
CA ALA A 850 8.90 14.35 -11.76
C ALA A 850 9.52 14.56 -10.38
N GLU A 851 10.00 15.76 -10.07
CA GLU A 851 10.55 16.13 -8.77
C GLU A 851 9.54 15.98 -7.63
N VAL A 852 8.28 16.42 -7.83
CA VAL A 852 7.21 16.22 -6.85
C VAL A 852 6.90 14.73 -6.62
N ALA A 853 6.97 13.91 -7.66
CA ALA A 853 6.79 12.45 -7.55
C ALA A 853 7.97 11.76 -6.85
N ASP A 854 9.19 12.21 -7.10
CA ASP A 854 10.41 11.73 -6.45
C ASP A 854 10.40 12.02 -4.94
N ILE A 855 10.13 13.26 -4.54
CA ILE A 855 9.95 13.63 -3.12
C ILE A 855 8.85 12.78 -2.48
N ALA A 856 7.74 12.56 -3.20
CA ALA A 856 6.64 11.74 -2.69
C ALA A 856 7.06 10.28 -2.48
N ASP A 857 7.84 9.68 -3.38
CA ASP A 857 8.34 8.31 -3.17
C ASP A 857 9.35 8.25 -2.02
N VAL A 858 10.29 9.19 -1.92
CA VAL A 858 11.25 9.27 -0.80
C VAL A 858 10.54 9.37 0.57
N VAL A 859 9.48 10.16 0.67
CA VAL A 859 8.66 10.28 1.90
C VAL A 859 7.87 8.99 2.14
N ARG A 860 7.34 8.32 1.10
CA ARG A 860 6.70 7.00 1.21
C ARG A 860 7.68 5.90 1.65
N GLN A 861 8.94 5.95 1.22
CA GLN A 861 10.03 5.08 1.71
C GLN A 861 10.34 5.32 3.21
N ARG A 862 9.80 6.40 3.81
CA ARG A 862 9.97 6.82 5.21
C ARG A 862 11.42 7.21 5.54
N ALA A 863 12.13 7.88 4.62
CA ALA A 863 13.41 8.51 4.92
C ALA A 863 13.31 9.51 6.08
N ASP A 864 14.37 9.68 6.87
CA ASP A 864 14.36 10.63 8.00
C ASP A 864 14.44 12.08 7.52
N ALA A 865 15.20 12.35 6.46
CA ALA A 865 15.40 13.70 5.93
C ALA A 865 15.47 13.78 4.39
N LEU A 866 15.07 14.93 3.87
CA LEU A 866 15.25 15.41 2.49
C LEU A 866 16.29 16.53 2.49
N MET A 867 17.17 16.60 1.48
CA MET A 867 18.23 17.62 1.40
C MET A 867 18.21 18.43 0.11
N LEU A 868 18.19 19.75 0.24
CA LEU A 868 18.45 20.70 -0.84
C LEU A 868 19.95 20.97 -0.97
N SER A 869 20.44 20.93 -2.20
CA SER A 869 21.83 21.15 -2.60
C SER A 869 21.97 22.52 -3.28
N GLY A 870 21.98 22.59 -4.61
CA GLY A 870 22.07 23.86 -5.34
C GLY A 870 20.84 24.75 -5.13
N GLU A 871 19.67 24.13 -4.95
CA GLU A 871 18.37 24.79 -4.81
C GLU A 871 18.33 25.82 -3.68
N SER A 872 18.99 25.52 -2.55
CA SER A 872 19.08 26.42 -1.40
C SER A 872 20.39 27.20 -1.30
N ALA A 873 21.46 26.76 -1.98
CA ALA A 873 22.79 27.36 -1.87
C ALA A 873 23.01 28.52 -2.86
N VAL A 874 22.58 28.33 -4.10
CA VAL A 874 22.78 29.26 -5.23
C VAL A 874 21.51 29.54 -6.03
N GLY A 875 20.46 28.73 -5.84
CA GLY A 875 19.17 28.89 -6.53
C GLY A 875 18.49 30.23 -6.27
N ALA A 876 17.66 30.65 -7.23
CA ALA A 876 16.89 31.89 -7.19
C ALA A 876 15.69 31.86 -6.23
N TYR A 877 15.23 30.67 -5.81
CA TYR A 877 14.03 30.49 -4.98
C TYR A 877 14.24 29.55 -3.77
N PRO A 878 15.25 29.82 -2.91
CA PRO A 878 15.65 28.90 -1.84
C PRO A 878 14.54 28.75 -0.77
N ASP A 879 13.76 29.80 -0.54
CA ASP A 879 12.60 29.82 0.35
C ASP A 879 11.45 28.93 -0.16
N LYS A 880 11.11 29.05 -1.45
CA LYS A 880 10.05 28.25 -2.09
C LYS A 880 10.42 26.77 -2.17
N ALA A 881 11.69 26.45 -2.41
CA ALA A 881 12.15 25.06 -2.43
C ALA A 881 11.88 24.37 -1.07
N VAL A 882 12.17 25.04 0.05
CA VAL A 882 11.82 24.53 1.39
C VAL A 882 10.30 24.39 1.58
N GLN A 883 9.52 25.37 1.13
CA GLN A 883 8.05 25.31 1.20
C GLN A 883 7.49 24.12 0.41
N VAL A 884 8.03 23.82 -0.78
CA VAL A 884 7.63 22.66 -1.59
C VAL A 884 7.95 21.35 -0.85
N LEU A 885 9.18 21.17 -0.34
CA LEU A 885 9.52 19.97 0.43
C LEU A 885 8.59 19.80 1.64
N ARG A 886 8.31 20.88 2.38
CA ARG A 886 7.38 20.87 3.52
C ARG A 886 5.96 20.47 3.12
N GLN A 887 5.41 21.07 2.06
CA GLN A 887 4.05 20.80 1.59
C GLN A 887 3.91 19.35 1.11
N VAL A 888 4.82 18.88 0.26
CA VAL A 888 4.79 17.50 -0.27
C VAL A 888 4.97 16.50 0.88
N ALA A 889 5.98 16.66 1.74
CA ALA A 889 6.19 15.75 2.87
C ALA A 889 4.96 15.68 3.78
N THR A 890 4.38 16.83 4.15
CA THR A 890 3.19 16.89 5.01
C THR A 890 2.00 16.13 4.39
N ARG A 891 1.70 16.38 3.11
CA ARG A 891 0.58 15.75 2.40
C ARG A 891 0.78 14.24 2.21
N ILE A 892 2.00 13.81 1.91
CA ILE A 892 2.33 12.40 1.68
C ILE A 892 2.37 11.63 2.99
N GLU A 893 2.89 12.20 4.08
CA GLU A 893 2.79 11.60 5.42
C GLU A 893 1.34 11.41 5.87
N GLU A 894 0.47 12.38 5.57
CA GLU A 894 -0.97 12.27 5.82
C GLU A 894 -1.62 11.13 5.04
N TRP A 895 -1.32 11.04 3.75
CA TRP A 895 -1.77 9.93 2.90
C TRP A 895 -1.24 8.58 3.44
N CYS A 896 0.03 8.52 3.84
CA CYS A 896 0.63 7.32 4.42
C CYS A 896 -0.08 6.84 5.70
N ARG A 897 -0.57 7.76 6.55
CA ARG A 897 -1.41 7.46 7.72
C ARG A 897 -2.81 6.97 7.31
N GLN A 898 -3.45 7.65 6.36
CA GLN A 898 -4.79 7.31 5.86
C GLN A 898 -4.84 5.89 5.28
N GLU A 899 -3.84 5.49 4.49
CA GLU A 899 -3.74 4.16 3.89
C GLU A 899 -3.30 3.05 4.87
N LYS A 900 -3.01 3.36 6.14
CA LYS A 900 -2.51 2.41 7.15
C LYS A 900 -1.36 1.53 6.64
N HIS A 901 -0.37 2.14 5.99
CA HIS A 901 0.77 1.40 5.44
C HIS A 901 1.40 0.49 6.51
N GLY A 902 1.55 -0.79 6.16
CA GLY A 902 2.00 -1.83 7.09
C GLY A 902 3.31 -1.47 7.80
N GLN A 903 3.39 -1.87 9.06
CA GLN A 903 4.62 -1.78 9.84
C GLN A 903 5.68 -2.68 9.21
N ILE A 904 6.86 -2.11 8.92
CA ILE A 904 8.03 -2.90 8.54
C ILE A 904 8.46 -3.73 9.76
N VAL A 905 8.78 -5.01 9.56
CA VAL A 905 9.43 -5.82 10.59
C VAL A 905 10.79 -5.21 10.90
N LEU A 906 10.90 -4.58 12.07
CA LEU A 906 12.15 -4.05 12.59
C LEU A 906 12.89 -5.19 13.32
N PRO A 907 14.12 -5.56 12.92
CA PRO A 907 14.91 -6.55 13.64
C PRO A 907 15.34 -6.00 15.02
N GLN A 908 15.81 -6.86 15.93
CA GLN A 908 16.36 -6.39 17.21
C GLN A 908 17.71 -5.68 16.96
N LEU A 909 17.94 -4.52 17.58
CA LEU A 909 19.19 -3.74 17.42
C LEU A 909 20.27 -4.12 18.42
N THR A 910 19.89 -4.56 19.61
CA THR A 910 20.87 -4.76 20.69
C THR A 910 20.59 -6.00 21.52
N ASN A 911 21.65 -6.79 21.73
CA ASN A 911 21.65 -7.97 22.57
C ASN A 911 22.02 -7.66 24.03
N LEU A 912 22.38 -6.41 24.35
CA LEU A 912 22.63 -5.98 25.73
C LEU A 912 21.30 -5.95 26.48
N PRO A 913 21.16 -6.61 27.67
CA PRO A 913 19.88 -6.70 28.38
C PRO A 913 19.23 -5.33 28.62
N ASP A 914 19.99 -4.36 29.11
CA ASP A 914 19.54 -2.98 29.33
C ASP A 914 19.10 -2.25 28.06
N GLY A 915 19.77 -2.51 26.94
CA GLY A 915 19.42 -1.92 25.64
C GLY A 915 18.13 -2.52 25.10
N ARG A 916 17.99 -3.85 25.18
CA ARG A 916 16.83 -4.60 24.70
C ARG A 916 15.55 -4.18 25.42
N VAL A 917 15.60 -4.01 26.74
CA VAL A 917 14.44 -3.50 27.49
C VAL A 917 14.03 -2.11 26.99
N SER A 918 14.98 -1.19 26.76
CA SER A 918 14.65 0.14 26.22
C SER A 918 14.12 0.09 24.78
N GLU A 919 14.60 -0.83 23.94
CA GLU A 919 14.12 -1.02 22.56
C GLU A 919 12.67 -1.53 22.53
N GLU A 920 12.38 -2.64 23.22
CA GLU A 920 11.04 -3.26 23.31
C GLU A 920 10.02 -2.31 23.96
N LEU A 921 10.45 -1.55 24.96
CA LEU A 921 9.65 -0.53 25.63
C LEU A 921 9.25 0.59 24.66
N CYS A 922 10.20 1.10 23.88
CA CYS A 922 9.93 2.13 22.86
C CYS A 922 9.04 1.60 21.73
N ALA A 923 9.27 0.37 21.25
CA ALA A 923 8.43 -0.25 20.23
C ALA A 923 6.98 -0.42 20.73
N SER A 924 6.82 -0.92 21.96
CA SER A 924 5.52 -1.04 22.63
C SER A 924 4.84 0.32 22.83
N ALA A 925 5.59 1.35 23.23
CA ALA A 925 5.06 2.71 23.40
C ALA A 925 4.61 3.33 22.07
N ALA A 926 5.38 3.18 21.00
CA ALA A 926 5.01 3.66 19.66
C ALA A 926 3.76 2.94 19.11
N MET A 927 3.66 1.63 19.33
CA MET A 927 2.47 0.84 18.98
C MET A 927 1.25 1.26 19.81
N MET A 928 1.38 1.41 21.13
CA MET A 928 0.29 1.88 21.99
C MET A 928 -0.17 3.28 21.61
N ALA A 929 0.75 4.21 21.36
CA ALA A 929 0.41 5.57 20.96
C ALA A 929 -0.38 5.61 19.64
N THR A 930 0.04 4.79 18.66
CA THR A 930 -0.66 4.63 17.39
C THR A 930 -2.06 4.02 17.58
N ASN A 931 -2.15 2.88 18.27
CA ASN A 931 -3.40 2.14 18.46
C ASN A 931 -4.44 2.90 19.30
N LEU A 932 -4.01 3.57 20.37
CA LEU A 932 -4.86 4.36 21.26
C LEU A 932 -5.18 5.75 20.68
N ASN A 933 -4.72 6.03 19.46
CA ASN A 933 -4.84 7.32 18.81
C ASN A 933 -4.29 8.50 19.65
N ALA A 934 -3.23 8.28 20.42
CA ALA A 934 -2.62 9.27 21.29
C ALA A 934 -2.25 10.56 20.54
N ARG A 935 -2.30 11.68 21.26
CA ARG A 935 -1.98 13.02 20.78
C ARG A 935 -0.49 13.14 20.47
N ALA A 936 0.37 12.67 21.37
CA ALA A 936 1.84 12.64 21.24
C ALA A 936 2.45 11.53 22.11
N ILE A 937 3.71 11.19 21.82
CA ILE A 937 4.59 10.45 22.74
C ILE A 937 5.50 11.46 23.43
N PHE A 938 5.55 11.45 24.75
CA PHE A 938 6.50 12.23 25.53
C PHE A 938 7.66 11.31 25.92
N VAL A 939 8.88 11.64 25.51
CA VAL A 939 10.07 10.87 25.87
C VAL A 939 11.08 11.76 26.58
N TYR A 940 11.46 11.37 27.79
CA TYR A 940 12.51 12.04 28.56
C TYR A 940 13.83 11.32 28.27
N THR A 941 14.83 12.02 27.73
CA THR A 941 16.10 11.37 27.37
C THR A 941 17.31 12.30 27.50
N ARG A 942 18.38 11.81 28.15
CA ARG A 942 19.65 12.54 28.31
C ARG A 942 20.64 12.35 27.16
N ARG A 943 20.43 11.33 26.31
CA ARG A 943 21.36 10.95 25.23
C ARG A 943 20.71 10.83 23.85
N GLY A 944 19.38 10.94 23.76
CA GLY A 944 18.63 10.81 22.51
C GLY A 944 18.27 9.37 22.11
N TYR A 945 18.84 8.33 22.75
CA TYR A 945 18.63 6.93 22.36
C TYR A 945 17.16 6.50 22.37
N MET A 946 16.38 6.86 23.40
CA MET A 946 14.95 6.51 23.45
C MET A 946 14.16 7.21 22.33
N ALA A 947 14.46 8.49 22.06
CA ALA A 947 13.85 9.22 20.95
C ALA A 947 14.21 8.59 19.59
N ASN A 948 15.43 8.06 19.44
CA ASN A 948 15.85 7.34 18.23
C ASN A 948 15.11 6.00 18.05
N PHE A 949 14.94 5.20 19.12
CA PHE A 949 14.13 3.98 19.06
C PHE A 949 12.67 4.28 18.69
N LEU A 950 12.07 5.33 19.25
CA LEU A 950 10.71 5.77 18.90
C LEU A 950 10.64 6.26 17.44
N ALA A 951 11.59 7.09 16.99
CA ALA A 951 11.65 7.62 15.63
C ALA A 951 11.71 6.49 14.58
N ARG A 952 12.50 5.45 14.84
CA ARG A 952 12.63 4.25 14.01
C ARG A 952 11.30 3.51 13.81
N CYS A 953 10.47 3.47 14.84
CA CYS A 953 9.14 2.85 14.82
C CYS A 953 8.12 3.64 13.98
N ARG A 954 8.43 4.90 13.60
CA ARG A 954 7.58 5.79 12.78
C ARG A 954 6.12 5.91 13.28
N PRO A 955 5.87 6.25 14.57
CA PRO A 955 4.51 6.42 15.11
C PRO A 955 3.74 7.54 14.39
N ASP A 956 2.41 7.43 14.35
CA ASP A 956 1.56 8.40 13.65
C ASP A 956 1.50 9.77 14.34
N CYS A 957 1.66 9.80 15.67
CA CYS A 957 1.74 11.01 16.49
C CYS A 957 3.19 11.53 16.62
N PRO A 958 3.42 12.82 16.91
CA PRO A 958 4.76 13.36 17.09
C PRO A 958 5.42 12.81 18.36
N ILE A 959 6.75 12.81 18.37
CA ILE A 959 7.58 12.40 19.51
C ILE A 959 8.16 13.67 20.15
N PHE A 960 7.62 14.09 21.28
CA PHE A 960 8.13 15.21 22.06
C PHE A 960 9.29 14.71 22.93
N ALA A 961 10.51 15.02 22.52
CA ALA A 961 11.73 14.56 23.18
C ALA A 961 12.30 15.65 24.10
N PHE A 962 12.10 15.49 25.40
CA PHE A 962 12.65 16.38 26.42
C PHE A 962 14.08 15.95 26.74
N THR A 963 14.97 16.93 26.89
CA THR A 963 16.36 16.70 27.29
C THR A 963 16.91 17.89 28.10
N ASP A 964 17.83 17.62 29.02
CA ASP A 964 18.58 18.61 29.80
C ASP A 964 19.90 19.02 29.12
N ASN A 965 20.14 18.58 27.88
CA ASN A 965 21.35 18.90 27.11
C ASN A 965 21.02 19.55 25.76
N GLN A 966 21.52 20.78 25.55
CA GLN A 966 21.26 21.56 24.32
C GLN A 966 21.89 20.95 23.06
N GLU A 967 23.03 20.27 23.17
CA GLU A 967 23.69 19.57 22.05
C GLU A 967 22.89 18.33 21.62
N VAL A 968 22.30 17.63 22.59
CA VAL A 968 21.41 16.49 22.33
C VAL A 968 20.11 16.97 21.67
N ARG A 969 19.56 18.11 22.12
CA ARG A 969 18.42 18.77 21.44
C ARG A 969 18.75 19.07 19.98
N GLN A 970 19.93 19.63 19.69
CA GLN A 970 20.37 19.93 18.32
C GLN A 970 20.45 18.66 17.46
N ARG A 971 21.24 17.65 17.86
CA ARG A 971 21.41 16.40 17.08
C ARG A 971 20.11 15.61 16.86
N MET A 972 19.13 15.71 17.76
CA MET A 972 17.81 15.09 17.57
C MET A 972 17.00 15.67 16.38
N ASN A 973 17.37 16.83 15.83
CA ASN A 973 16.65 17.42 14.67
C ASN A 973 16.82 16.66 13.36
N LEU A 974 17.74 15.68 13.28
CA LEU A 974 17.86 14.76 12.14
C LEU A 974 16.91 13.55 12.22
N ARG A 975 16.23 13.32 13.35
CA ARG A 975 15.43 12.09 13.58
C ARG A 975 13.97 12.27 13.18
N TRP A 976 13.43 11.36 12.36
CA TRP A 976 12.05 11.45 11.86
C TRP A 976 11.02 11.58 13.00
N GLY A 977 10.14 12.57 12.90
CA GLY A 977 9.03 12.78 13.83
C GLY A 977 9.40 13.26 15.24
N VAL A 978 10.69 13.40 15.55
CA VAL A 978 11.18 13.92 16.83
C VAL A 978 11.10 15.44 16.86
N MET A 979 10.51 15.98 17.92
CA MET A 979 10.41 17.40 18.23
C MET A 979 11.16 17.64 19.54
N PRO A 980 12.38 18.21 19.49
CA PRO A 980 13.26 18.21 20.65
C PRO A 980 13.09 19.48 21.50
N PHE A 981 12.92 19.30 22.80
CA PHE A 981 12.70 20.34 23.80
C PHE A 981 13.84 20.40 24.81
N ARG A 982 14.35 21.59 25.13
CA ARG A 982 15.24 21.79 26.29
C ARG A 982 14.38 21.95 27.54
N LEU A 983 14.59 21.12 28.55
CA LEU A 983 13.91 21.17 29.85
C LEU A 983 14.88 20.69 30.94
N ASP A 984 15.01 21.44 32.04
CA ASP A 984 15.79 20.97 33.19
C ASP A 984 15.04 19.91 33.98
N PHE A 985 15.68 18.76 34.18
CA PHE A 985 15.11 17.62 34.89
C PHE A 985 15.35 17.72 36.40
N SER A 986 14.28 17.55 37.17
CA SER A 986 14.32 17.13 38.57
C SER A 986 14.72 15.65 38.67
N ASN A 987 15.18 15.22 39.85
CA ASN A 987 15.35 13.80 40.17
C ASN A 987 14.00 13.07 40.33
N ASP A 988 12.89 13.81 40.50
CA ASP A 988 11.52 13.26 40.55
C ASP A 988 10.90 13.14 39.13
N PRO A 989 10.61 11.90 38.66
CA PRO A 989 9.90 11.65 37.40
C PRO A 989 8.55 12.35 37.28
N GLU A 990 7.76 12.34 38.34
CA GLU A 990 6.37 12.80 38.34
C GLU A 990 6.32 14.32 38.27
N PHE A 991 7.17 14.99 39.04
CA PHE A 991 7.37 16.43 38.93
C PHE A 991 7.76 16.86 37.50
N ASN A 992 8.63 16.10 36.82
CA ASN A 992 9.01 16.39 35.43
C ASN A 992 7.82 16.26 34.45
N VAL A 993 6.93 15.29 34.67
CA VAL A 993 5.71 15.09 33.86
C VAL A 993 4.71 16.22 34.11
N ASP A 994 4.42 16.54 35.36
CA ASP A 994 3.48 17.61 35.74
C ASP A 994 3.98 18.99 35.33
N ARG A 995 5.29 19.25 35.42
CA ARG A 995 5.92 20.48 34.92
C ARG A 995 5.78 20.58 33.41
N THR A 996 6.03 19.51 32.66
CA THR A 996 5.82 19.47 31.20
C THR A 996 4.35 19.72 30.84
N PHE A 997 3.37 19.10 31.53
CA PHE A 997 1.96 19.38 31.27
C PHE A 997 1.60 20.85 31.50
N LYS A 998 2.08 21.47 32.58
CA LYS A 998 1.86 22.90 32.84
C LYS A 998 2.47 23.78 31.73
N LEU A 999 3.72 23.52 31.34
CA LEU A 999 4.45 24.32 30.36
C LEU A 999 3.91 24.16 28.93
N LEU A 1000 3.48 22.97 28.53
CA LEU A 1000 2.88 22.73 27.21
C LEU A 1000 1.45 23.27 27.11
N LYS A 1001 0.64 23.17 28.17
CA LYS A 1001 -0.70 23.82 28.23
C LYS A 1001 -0.58 25.35 28.14
N ALA A 1002 0.38 25.95 28.85
CA ALA A 1002 0.64 27.39 28.82
C ALA A 1002 1.13 27.91 27.45
N ARG A 1003 1.49 27.01 26.51
CA ARG A 1003 1.84 27.32 25.12
C ARG A 1003 0.80 26.83 24.11
N GLU A 1004 -0.37 26.41 24.58
CA GLU A 1004 -1.48 25.87 23.77
C GLU A 1004 -1.11 24.64 22.93
N LEU A 1005 0.03 24.00 23.23
CA LEU A 1005 0.47 22.82 22.51
C LEU A 1005 -0.44 21.63 22.86
N VAL A 1006 -0.69 21.37 24.14
CA VAL A 1006 -1.60 20.28 24.55
C VAL A 1006 -2.83 20.81 25.28
N ASN A 1007 -3.95 20.12 25.12
CA ASN A 1007 -5.22 20.44 25.76
C ASN A 1007 -5.51 19.52 26.95
N VAL A 1008 -6.36 19.97 27.87
CA VAL A 1008 -6.90 19.12 28.94
C VAL A 1008 -7.60 17.89 28.32
N ASN A 1009 -7.42 16.73 28.94
CA ASN A 1009 -7.87 15.40 28.49
C ASN A 1009 -7.18 14.80 27.25
N ASP A 1010 -6.23 15.49 26.60
CA ASP A 1010 -5.42 14.89 25.53
C ASP A 1010 -4.72 13.62 26.06
N LEU A 1011 -4.84 12.51 25.30
CA LEU A 1011 -4.22 11.24 25.67
C LEU A 1011 -2.77 11.23 25.19
N VAL A 1012 -1.81 10.99 26.08
CA VAL A 1012 -0.38 10.90 25.75
C VAL A 1012 0.22 9.58 26.26
N VAL A 1013 1.27 9.12 25.57
CA VAL A 1013 2.12 8.02 26.05
C VAL A 1013 3.43 8.61 26.55
N VAL A 1014 3.71 8.49 27.84
CA VAL A 1014 4.96 8.94 28.46
C VAL A 1014 5.94 7.78 28.51
N VAL A 1015 7.20 8.03 28.15
CA VAL A 1015 8.30 7.07 28.12
C VAL A 1015 9.51 7.68 28.86
N SER A 1016 10.12 6.93 29.78
CA SER A 1016 11.23 7.45 30.60
C SER A 1016 12.24 6.37 31.01
N ASP A 1017 13.53 6.69 31.01
CA ASP A 1017 14.64 5.89 31.57
C ASP A 1017 15.37 6.62 32.70
N ILE A 1018 14.77 6.63 33.91
CA ILE A 1018 15.25 7.45 35.03
C ILE A 1018 16.03 6.59 36.03
N ARG A 1019 17.07 7.17 36.63
CA ARG A 1019 17.78 6.61 37.79
C ARG A 1019 17.29 7.31 39.05
N PRO A 1020 16.55 6.64 39.96
CA PRO A 1020 16.15 7.21 41.23
C PRO A 1020 17.37 7.59 42.08
N GLU A 1021 17.22 8.63 42.90
CA GLU A 1021 18.30 9.08 43.77
C GLU A 1021 18.59 8.04 44.88
N GLY A 1022 19.85 7.63 45.00
CA GLY A 1022 20.29 6.58 45.94
C GLY A 1022 20.30 5.14 45.39
N ASP A 1023 19.67 4.88 44.23
CA ASP A 1023 19.71 3.56 43.58
C ASP A 1023 20.70 3.54 42.38
N LYS A 1024 21.33 2.38 42.15
CA LYS A 1024 22.15 2.11 40.97
C LYS A 1024 21.33 1.59 39.79
N SER A 1025 20.09 1.14 40.01
CA SER A 1025 19.20 0.61 38.97
C SER A 1025 18.59 1.71 38.08
N VAL A 1026 18.27 1.37 36.83
CA VAL A 1026 17.54 2.24 35.89
C VAL A 1026 16.09 1.80 35.86
N VAL A 1027 15.19 2.65 36.35
CA VAL A 1027 13.74 2.45 36.27
C VAL A 1027 13.28 2.92 34.89
N ARG A 1028 12.71 1.98 34.13
CA ARG A 1028 12.14 2.21 32.81
C ARG A 1028 10.63 2.14 32.90
N SER A 1029 9.91 3.15 32.42
CA SER A 1029 8.45 3.19 32.48
C SER A 1029 7.82 3.59 31.15
N VAL A 1030 6.64 3.03 30.88
CA VAL A 1030 5.70 3.56 29.90
C VAL A 1030 4.37 3.77 30.60
N GLN A 1031 3.78 4.94 30.39
CA GLN A 1031 2.58 5.37 31.09
C GLN A 1031 1.60 5.97 30.10
N ILE A 1032 0.34 5.55 30.16
CA ILE A 1032 -0.74 6.17 29.40
C ILE A 1032 -1.39 7.20 30.32
N ARG A 1033 -1.28 8.48 29.97
CA ARG A 1033 -1.82 9.59 30.77
C ARG A 1033 -2.79 10.44 29.96
N ARG A 1034 -3.73 11.06 30.67
CA ARG A 1034 -4.44 12.25 30.16
C ARG A 1034 -3.75 13.49 30.71
N VAL A 1035 -3.62 14.51 29.87
CA VAL A 1035 -3.20 15.84 30.31
C VAL A 1035 -4.26 16.36 31.31
N PRO A 1036 -3.87 16.74 32.54
CA PRO A 1036 -4.80 17.28 33.55
C PRO A 1036 -5.17 18.74 33.26
#